data_AF-A0ABC8ZY64-F1
#
_entry.id   AF-A0ABC8ZY64-F1
#
_cell.length_a   1.000
_cell.length_b   1.000
_cell.length_c   1.000
_cell.angle_alpha   90.00
_cell.angle_beta   90.00
_cell.angle_gamma   90.00
#
_symmetry.space_group_name_H-M   'P 1'
#
loop_
_entity.id
_entity.type
_entity.pdbx_description
1 polymer ?
#
loop_
_entity_poly.entity_id
_entity_poly.type
_entity_poly.pdbx_seq_one_letter_code
_entity_poly.pdbx_strand_id
1 'polypeptide(L)'
;MEGDGGEPEMWEPLWSARCSPATSSAGSLEDVGDDLDELNALADAKEMVALPEEVSDGKNTLLRALHNLIKDRFKLVITHVHSPAEEIVKDWATRVNESSKTEDAVSFSGDPATPPVIDDTYELTPVTPPTHEFGNVNFLLESSCNQDNGPSVDVEICGKIQDLCTEAKLLKDEPDEESKKLHKAEMDLLSALQRIQEAEESYLHEVSQRKETERTLARQRMEINGLRRQSYKLSDELQDLNEHKLMLEQRITQIKSTAKDHVEEITEYFNKQSHEESKKRQTIEMDLLSTLQRVKELESLFQNEKARREDMEEKVARQRTQIEETKRQRDKLYYDLQDVKEQKIRLERINASEEINRRRKAERDLFSALQRIKDLEHEHIHESGKRDQMEETMARQEEEIKATKIQLQEIHDKNMTEMKSAVKFHEEKLADSKQLLQELQAKYEKLLHDRDAAIAEAKELHQKNKQRGSMTNESSNTEFSFAELQQGTKEFDSEFKISDDGFASVYKGFLRNTTVAIKLFHPQSMNGQARFQREVAVLSRVRHPNIITLLGVCPNHLTLVYEFLPNGSLEDRLSCKKNTPPLTWKVRTRIIGEICSALAFIHSQKPYPVVHGDLNLGNILLNANFVSKLGDLGICQLHPQSNITTTNQQRHHTKNRRGKKCYIDSGEFLSAIELMLWSDVNSFGIIILRLLTGRSQQHIAEIVEEAMEKRNLHSIMDASAGDWPLVQANQLAHLGLRCITMRGGRQPDLGGEAWEVIEPLMRDACLTAGPSQFASFSNDDFTPSCFICPIFQEVMDDPYIAADGFTYEARAIREWLDSGADTSPMTNLRLTHRNLTPNRALRSAIIEWQQRWK
;
A
#
# COMPACT_ATOMS: atom_id res chain seq x y z
N MET A 1 -69.28 3.45 -35.51
CA MET A 1 -69.80 3.84 -34.19
C MET A 1 -68.72 4.72 -33.57
N GLU A 2 -68.42 5.88 -34.17
CA GLU A 2 -69.29 7.08 -34.25
C GLU A 2 -69.48 7.64 -32.83
N GLY A 3 -69.14 8.90 -32.52
CA GLY A 3 -69.48 10.14 -33.24
C GLY A 3 -70.71 10.75 -32.53
N ASP A 4 -70.85 12.06 -32.29
CA ASP A 4 -70.04 13.24 -32.64
C ASP A 4 -70.16 14.29 -31.50
N GLY A 5 -69.59 15.48 -31.62
CA GLY A 5 -69.48 16.47 -30.52
C GLY A 5 -70.76 17.21 -30.09
N GLY A 6 -70.65 17.97 -28.99
CA GLY A 6 -71.66 18.93 -28.53
C GLY A 6 -71.55 19.35 -27.05
N GLU A 7 -71.26 20.63 -26.79
CA GLU A 7 -71.63 21.29 -25.51
C GLU A 7 -73.16 21.57 -25.52
N PRO A 8 -73.83 21.76 -24.36
CA PRO A 8 -73.89 23.11 -23.78
C PRO A 8 -74.04 23.23 -22.24
N GLU A 9 -73.68 24.43 -21.75
CA GLU A 9 -74.30 25.23 -20.68
C GLU A 9 -74.70 24.65 -19.29
N MET A 10 -74.05 25.23 -18.27
CA MET A 10 -74.65 26.06 -17.20
C MET A 10 -75.57 25.44 -16.13
N TRP A 11 -75.13 25.50 -14.86
CA TRP A 11 -76.00 25.57 -13.66
C TRP A 11 -75.42 26.53 -12.60
N GLU A 12 -76.18 27.56 -12.24
CA GLU A 12 -76.10 28.26 -10.94
C GLU A 12 -77.12 27.59 -9.95
N PRO A 13 -77.65 28.21 -8.87
CA PRO A 13 -77.19 29.35 -8.03
C PRO A 13 -77.27 29.05 -6.51
N LEU A 14 -77.04 30.07 -5.67
CA LEU A 14 -77.96 30.36 -4.54
C LEU A 14 -77.84 31.82 -4.04
N TRP A 15 -78.99 32.44 -3.74
CA TRP A 15 -79.17 33.84 -3.31
C TRP A 15 -79.01 34.02 -1.78
N SER A 16 -78.96 35.20 -1.12
CA SER A 16 -79.17 36.64 -1.44
C SER A 16 -78.29 37.49 -0.44
N ALA A 17 -78.41 38.78 -0.08
CA ALA A 17 -79.27 39.98 -0.23
C ALA A 17 -78.50 41.19 0.44
N ARG A 18 -78.81 42.50 0.40
CA ARG A 18 -79.73 43.40 -0.37
C ARG A 18 -79.33 44.90 -0.10
N CYS A 19 -79.90 45.84 -0.87
CA CYS A 19 -80.13 47.27 -0.54
C CYS A 19 -78.95 48.21 -0.16
N SER A 20 -78.41 48.93 -1.15
CA SER A 20 -78.38 50.41 -1.34
C SER A 20 -78.78 51.39 -0.19
N PRO A 21 -78.38 52.70 -0.23
CA PRO A 21 -77.20 53.36 -0.85
C PRO A 21 -76.63 54.62 -0.07
N ALA A 22 -75.64 55.31 -0.69
CA ALA A 22 -75.43 56.79 -0.73
C ALA A 22 -74.63 57.58 0.36
N THR A 23 -73.51 58.17 -0.10
CA THR A 23 -72.96 59.54 0.11
C THR A 23 -72.82 60.21 1.50
N SER A 24 -71.56 60.60 1.82
CA SER A 24 -71.09 61.84 2.51
C SER A 24 -71.57 62.17 3.94
N SER A 25 -70.69 62.40 4.94
CA SER A 25 -69.83 63.61 5.03
C SER A 25 -69.04 63.69 6.37
N ALA A 26 -68.11 64.67 6.45
CA ALA A 26 -67.64 65.40 7.65
C ALA A 26 -66.83 64.74 8.81
N GLY A 27 -65.57 65.21 8.97
CA GLY A 27 -64.86 65.39 10.26
C GLY A 27 -64.27 64.16 10.97
N SER A 28 -63.45 64.29 12.02
CA SER A 28 -62.63 65.41 12.56
C SER A 28 -61.75 64.89 13.73
N LEU A 29 -60.70 65.64 14.15
CA LEU A 29 -59.85 65.41 15.35
C LEU A 29 -58.94 64.15 15.29
N GLU A 30 -57.80 64.02 15.97
CA GLU A 30 -57.01 64.82 16.97
C GLU A 30 -55.55 64.99 16.41
N ASP A 31 -54.75 66.06 16.61
CA ASP A 31 -54.16 66.68 17.83
C ASP A 31 -53.11 65.74 18.52
N VAL A 32 -51.90 66.13 18.99
CA VAL A 32 -51.21 67.40 19.33
C VAL A 32 -49.71 67.25 18.90
N GLY A 33 -49.04 68.20 18.22
CA GLY A 33 -48.20 69.29 18.79
C GLY A 33 -46.69 68.95 18.80
N ASP A 34 -45.74 69.84 19.09
CA ASP A 34 -45.79 71.31 19.24
C ASP A 34 -44.35 71.90 19.10
N ASP A 35 -44.24 73.19 18.74
CA ASP A 35 -43.17 74.18 19.07
C ASP A 35 -43.04 75.33 18.03
N LEU A 36 -42.75 76.54 18.54
CA LEU A 36 -42.83 77.85 17.85
C LEU A 36 -41.40 78.36 17.42
N ASP A 37 -41.09 79.59 16.96
CA ASP A 37 -41.78 80.91 17.07
C ASP A 37 -41.20 82.02 16.12
N GLU A 38 -41.71 83.25 16.28
CA GLU A 38 -41.20 84.60 15.89
C GLU A 38 -41.45 85.20 14.48
N LEU A 39 -42.69 85.70 14.30
CA LEU A 39 -43.07 87.14 14.24
C LEU A 39 -42.57 88.16 13.16
N ASN A 40 -43.51 89.08 12.83
CA ASN A 40 -43.37 90.45 12.29
C ASN A 40 -42.96 90.66 10.81
N ALA A 41 -43.41 91.69 10.07
CA ALA A 41 -44.56 92.63 10.21
C ALA A 41 -44.80 93.39 8.87
N LEU A 42 -45.92 94.12 8.73
CA LEU A 42 -46.28 94.91 7.53
C LEU A 42 -45.55 96.27 7.44
N ALA A 43 -45.15 96.68 6.22
CA ALA A 43 -45.11 98.08 5.74
C ALA A 43 -44.92 98.17 4.20
N ASP A 44 -45.22 99.33 3.60
CA ASP A 44 -45.35 99.52 2.14
C ASP A 44 -44.11 100.08 1.40
N ALA A 45 -43.89 99.51 0.20
CA ALA A 45 -43.52 100.15 -1.07
C ALA A 45 -42.09 100.71 -1.38
N LYS A 46 -41.73 100.49 -2.67
CA LYS A 46 -40.70 101.11 -3.54
C LYS A 46 -39.27 100.56 -3.57
N GLU A 47 -39.04 99.73 -4.60
CA GLU A 47 -37.93 99.75 -5.57
C GLU A 47 -36.54 100.22 -5.12
N MET A 48 -35.62 99.27 -4.97
CA MET A 48 -34.43 99.15 -5.81
C MET A 48 -33.82 97.74 -5.61
N VAL A 49 -33.44 97.04 -6.69
CA VAL A 49 -32.82 95.70 -6.61
C VAL A 49 -31.50 95.71 -7.38
N ALA A 50 -30.41 95.47 -6.66
CA ALA A 50 -29.09 95.21 -7.20
C ALA A 50 -28.81 93.69 -7.20
N LEU A 51 -27.93 93.24 -8.08
CA LEU A 51 -27.43 91.86 -8.13
C LEU A 51 -25.91 91.86 -8.34
N PRO A 52 -25.12 91.39 -7.36
CA PRO A 52 -23.75 90.99 -7.57
C PRO A 52 -23.62 89.55 -8.08
N GLU A 53 -22.57 89.38 -8.86
CA GLU A 53 -21.75 88.18 -9.10
C GLU A 53 -21.56 87.26 -7.85
N GLU A 54 -21.32 85.94 -7.93
CA GLU A 54 -20.89 85.08 -9.05
C GLU A 54 -21.60 83.70 -9.05
N VAL A 55 -22.06 83.20 -10.21
CA VAL A 55 -22.23 81.75 -10.49
C VAL A 55 -21.91 81.51 -11.96
N SER A 56 -21.01 80.55 -12.24
CA SER A 56 -20.60 80.16 -13.60
C SER A 56 -21.58 79.16 -14.25
N ASP A 57 -21.83 79.39 -15.55
CA ASP A 57 -22.50 78.52 -16.53
C ASP A 57 -23.96 78.07 -16.29
N GLY A 58 -24.76 78.07 -17.37
CA GLY A 58 -26.12 77.48 -17.35
C GLY A 58 -27.10 77.95 -18.43
N LYS A 59 -26.98 79.19 -18.93
CA LYS A 59 -27.66 79.81 -20.10
C LYS A 59 -29.21 79.78 -20.22
N ASN A 60 -29.95 78.97 -19.47
CA ASN A 60 -31.42 78.88 -19.61
C ASN A 60 -32.21 80.05 -18.99
N THR A 61 -31.63 80.82 -18.07
CA THR A 61 -32.33 81.92 -17.38
C THR A 61 -32.63 83.11 -18.31
N LEU A 62 -31.72 83.40 -19.27
CA LEU A 62 -31.88 84.52 -20.21
C LEU A 62 -33.06 84.31 -21.18
N LEU A 63 -33.34 83.05 -21.56
CA LEU A 63 -34.49 82.69 -22.40
C LEU A 63 -35.83 82.86 -21.65
N ARG A 64 -35.87 82.61 -20.34
CA ARG A 64 -37.07 82.88 -19.50
C ARG A 64 -37.32 84.38 -19.29
N ALA A 65 -36.29 85.23 -19.37
CA ALA A 65 -36.46 86.68 -19.35
C ALA A 65 -36.99 87.20 -20.70
N LEU A 66 -36.32 86.86 -21.81
CA LEU A 66 -36.65 87.40 -23.13
C LEU A 66 -38.03 86.99 -23.66
N HIS A 67 -38.50 85.77 -23.42
CA HIS A 67 -39.82 85.34 -23.91
C HIS A 67 -41.01 85.98 -23.17
N ASN A 68 -40.77 86.56 -21.97
CA ASN A 68 -41.79 87.34 -21.26
C ASN A 68 -41.76 88.83 -21.65
N LEU A 69 -40.70 89.31 -22.32
CA LEU A 69 -40.46 90.71 -22.68
C LEU A 69 -40.64 91.00 -24.17
N ILE A 70 -41.83 90.66 -24.69
CA ILE A 70 -42.67 91.47 -25.61
C ILE A 70 -43.86 90.61 -26.05
N LYS A 71 -44.72 90.23 -25.08
CA LYS A 71 -46.13 89.89 -25.38
C LYS A 71 -46.99 91.16 -25.54
N ASP A 72 -46.48 92.28 -25.01
CA ASP A 72 -46.94 93.63 -25.31
C ASP A 72 -45.84 94.48 -25.96
N ARG A 73 -46.25 95.47 -26.74
CA ARG A 73 -45.47 96.13 -27.79
C ARG A 73 -44.41 97.09 -27.21
N PHE A 74 -43.18 97.07 -27.73
CA PHE A 74 -42.61 98.15 -28.57
C PHE A 74 -41.08 98.03 -28.83
N LYS A 75 -40.68 98.57 -29.99
CA LYS A 75 -39.34 98.94 -30.52
C LYS A 75 -38.06 98.46 -29.80
N LEU A 76 -37.28 97.67 -30.54
CA LEU A 76 -35.86 97.37 -30.37
C LEU A 76 -34.94 98.60 -30.61
N VAL A 77 -33.90 98.74 -29.81
CA VAL A 77 -32.62 99.40 -30.17
C VAL A 77 -31.47 98.56 -29.61
N ILE A 78 -30.49 98.21 -30.45
CA ILE A 78 -29.19 97.66 -30.05
C ILE A 78 -28.12 98.56 -30.69
N THR A 79 -27.15 99.02 -29.90
CA THR A 79 -26.05 99.88 -30.37
C THR A 79 -24.70 99.27 -30.01
N HIS A 80 -23.78 99.27 -30.97
CA HIS A 80 -22.50 98.57 -30.93
C HIS A 80 -21.36 99.59 -31.17
N VAL A 81 -20.30 99.56 -30.36
CA VAL A 81 -19.09 100.41 -30.50
C VAL A 81 -17.88 99.55 -30.07
N HIS A 82 -17.09 99.02 -31.02
CA HIS A 82 -15.75 99.48 -31.46
C HIS A 82 -14.67 99.49 -30.34
N SER A 83 -13.52 98.76 -30.40
CA SER A 83 -12.43 98.66 -31.45
C SER A 83 -11.43 99.85 -31.33
N PRO A 84 -10.10 99.76 -31.68
CA PRO A 84 -9.40 98.82 -32.58
C PRO A 84 -8.32 97.88 -31.97
N ALA A 85 -7.09 97.86 -32.49
CA ALA A 85 -6.18 96.69 -32.53
C ALA A 85 -4.66 97.03 -32.74
N GLU A 86 -3.84 95.98 -32.94
CA GLU A 86 -2.43 95.95 -33.46
C GLU A 86 -1.33 96.49 -32.49
N GLU A 87 -0.02 96.20 -32.62
CA GLU A 87 0.79 95.51 -33.65
C GLU A 87 1.93 94.58 -33.06
N ILE A 88 3.09 94.43 -33.72
CA ILE A 88 4.05 93.29 -33.59
C ILE A 88 5.48 93.77 -33.16
N VAL A 89 6.33 92.84 -32.65
CA VAL A 89 7.83 92.71 -32.84
C VAL A 89 8.71 92.57 -31.57
N LYS A 90 9.26 91.34 -31.39
CA LYS A 90 10.62 90.86 -31.00
C LYS A 90 11.56 91.52 -29.94
N ASP A 91 12.17 90.58 -29.19
CA ASP A 91 13.60 90.38 -28.84
C ASP A 91 14.37 91.27 -27.82
N TRP A 92 14.97 90.55 -26.84
CA TRP A 92 16.36 90.64 -26.32
C TRP A 92 16.96 92.02 -25.90
N ALA A 93 17.25 92.18 -24.59
CA ALA A 93 18.65 92.19 -24.06
C ALA A 93 18.78 92.63 -22.57
N THR A 94 19.30 91.75 -21.68
CA THR A 94 20.24 92.08 -20.55
C THR A 94 19.79 93.07 -19.45
N ARG A 95 20.40 93.28 -18.26
CA ARG A 95 21.48 92.73 -17.39
C ARG A 95 21.25 93.38 -15.98
N VAL A 96 21.82 93.05 -14.80
CA VAL A 96 22.74 92.05 -14.19
C VAL A 96 22.49 92.15 -12.64
N ASN A 97 23.06 91.46 -11.64
CA ASN A 97 24.33 90.75 -11.41
C ASN A 97 24.23 89.78 -10.20
N GLU A 98 25.32 89.04 -9.90
CA GLU A 98 25.79 88.55 -8.57
C GLU A 98 24.84 87.77 -7.61
N SER A 99 25.30 86.81 -6.79
CA SER A 99 26.58 86.08 -6.68
C SER A 99 26.32 84.75 -5.91
N SER A 100 26.71 83.58 -6.44
CA SER A 100 27.97 82.82 -6.20
C SER A 100 27.84 81.69 -5.16
N LYS A 101 28.69 80.65 -5.28
CA LYS A 101 28.78 79.48 -4.38
C LYS A 101 29.94 79.60 -3.39
N THR A 102 29.79 79.05 -2.20
CA THR A 102 30.84 78.54 -1.26
C THR A 102 30.11 77.70 -0.18
N GLU A 103 30.45 76.44 0.07
CA GLU A 103 31.52 75.90 0.95
C GLU A 103 31.19 75.92 2.46
N ASP A 104 31.25 74.73 3.04
CA ASP A 104 31.62 74.29 4.40
C ASP A 104 31.20 74.99 5.72
N ALA A 105 31.07 74.12 6.73
CA ALA A 105 31.44 74.28 8.15
C ALA A 105 30.37 74.58 9.25
N VAL A 106 30.16 73.55 10.08
CA VAL A 106 30.31 73.57 11.56
C VAL A 106 29.28 74.34 12.43
N SER A 107 28.16 73.66 12.68
CA SER A 107 27.69 73.23 14.04
C SER A 107 26.98 74.17 15.04
N PHE A 108 26.26 73.51 15.97
CA PHE A 108 25.51 73.99 17.16
C PHE A 108 24.27 74.86 16.88
N SER A 109 23.11 74.68 17.54
CA SER A 109 22.71 73.67 18.56
C SER A 109 21.19 73.54 18.67
N GLY A 110 20.66 72.33 18.89
CA GLY A 110 19.26 72.12 19.29
C GLY A 110 18.73 70.69 19.04
N ASP A 111 18.42 69.99 20.13
CA ASP A 111 17.65 68.73 20.26
C ASP A 111 18.11 67.44 19.53
N PRO A 112 17.80 66.22 20.03
CA PRO A 112 18.67 65.05 19.79
C PRO A 112 18.04 63.76 19.21
N ALA A 113 18.91 62.99 18.53
CA ALA A 113 18.93 61.51 18.41
C ALA A 113 17.92 60.73 17.51
N THR A 114 18.21 60.72 16.20
CA THR A 114 18.16 59.53 15.29
C THR A 114 19.37 58.59 15.52
N PRO A 115 19.70 57.50 14.74
CA PRO A 115 19.02 56.71 13.66
C PRO A 115 19.10 55.16 14.03
N PRO A 116 19.49 54.14 13.20
CA PRO A 116 19.55 53.91 11.74
C PRO A 116 19.01 52.53 11.21
N VAL A 117 19.22 52.28 9.91
CA VAL A 117 19.11 50.99 9.18
C VAL A 117 20.48 50.28 9.14
N ILE A 118 20.52 48.93 9.27
CA ILE A 118 21.69 48.06 8.99
C ILE A 118 21.23 46.66 8.48
N ASP A 119 22.09 45.98 7.71
CA ASP A 119 22.06 44.55 7.29
C ASP A 119 23.35 43.83 7.80
N ASP A 120 23.52 42.53 7.58
CA ASP A 120 24.66 41.64 7.94
C ASP A 120 24.61 40.83 9.28
N THR A 121 24.23 39.55 9.11
CA THR A 121 24.90 38.29 9.54
C THR A 121 25.54 38.00 10.94
N TYR A 122 25.32 36.73 11.36
CA TYR A 122 26.21 35.77 12.05
C TYR A 122 26.43 35.74 13.60
N GLU A 123 25.82 34.71 14.22
CA GLU A 123 26.43 33.66 15.09
C GLU A 123 26.40 33.67 16.67
N LEU A 124 26.24 32.43 17.19
CA LEU A 124 26.65 31.85 18.50
C LEU A 124 25.86 31.99 19.85
N THR A 125 24.71 31.30 19.93
CA THR A 125 24.40 30.29 21.00
C THR A 125 24.20 30.78 22.48
N PRO A 126 24.13 29.95 23.58
CA PRO A 126 22.92 29.91 24.42
C PRO A 126 23.12 30.01 25.96
N VAL A 127 22.04 30.02 26.77
CA VAL A 127 22.08 29.47 28.16
C VAL A 127 20.69 29.16 28.77
N THR A 128 20.74 28.30 29.80
CA THR A 128 19.71 27.63 30.62
C THR A 128 18.96 28.50 31.67
N PRO A 129 17.90 27.97 32.35
CA PRO A 129 16.96 28.76 33.18
C PRO A 129 17.36 28.92 34.68
N PRO A 130 16.63 29.75 35.46
CA PRO A 130 16.81 29.88 36.91
C PRO A 130 16.09 28.79 37.75
N THR A 131 16.53 28.62 38.99
CA THR A 131 16.07 27.56 39.93
C THR A 131 15.82 28.08 41.35
N HIS A 132 14.75 27.61 42.01
CA HIS A 132 14.53 27.58 43.48
C HIS A 132 14.52 28.94 44.23
N GLU A 133 13.91 29.13 45.41
CA GLU A 133 13.98 28.35 46.66
C GLU A 133 12.64 28.19 47.45
N PHE A 134 12.75 27.74 48.71
CA PHE A 134 11.77 27.04 49.56
C PHE A 134 10.61 27.88 50.12
N GLY A 135 9.46 27.21 50.41
CA GLY A 135 8.24 27.86 50.93
C GLY A 135 7.21 27.01 51.71
N ASN A 136 7.59 25.82 52.21
CA ASN A 136 7.05 24.99 53.32
C ASN A 136 5.54 25.03 53.79
N VAL A 137 5.11 23.88 54.37
CA VAL A 137 3.97 23.65 55.30
C VAL A 137 2.54 23.37 54.74
N ASN A 138 1.92 22.32 55.32
CA ASN A 138 0.50 21.92 55.39
C ASN A 138 -0.34 21.68 54.11
N PHE A 139 -0.59 20.39 53.86
CA PHE A 139 -1.87 19.90 53.31
C PHE A 139 -2.66 19.27 54.47
N LEU A 140 -3.93 19.66 54.66
CA LEU A 140 -4.83 19.06 55.66
C LEU A 140 -5.99 18.34 54.97
N LEU A 141 -6.53 17.31 55.61
CA LEU A 141 -7.61 16.48 55.08
C LEU A 141 -8.96 17.20 55.19
N GLU A 142 -9.84 16.90 54.24
CA GLU A 142 -11.24 16.42 54.39
C GLU A 142 -12.05 16.79 53.12
N SER A 143 -13.12 16.10 52.72
CA SER A 143 -13.56 14.71 52.91
C SER A 143 -14.82 14.50 52.06
N SER A 144 -14.91 13.42 51.29
CA SER A 144 -16.20 12.74 51.02
C SER A 144 -15.96 11.41 50.30
N CYS A 145 -16.70 10.39 50.72
CA CYS A 145 -16.58 9.04 50.18
C CYS A 145 -17.41 8.87 48.91
N ASN A 146 -17.04 7.90 48.08
CA ASN A 146 -17.86 6.70 47.99
C ASN A 146 -16.97 5.46 47.77
N GLN A 147 -17.47 4.32 48.22
CA GLN A 147 -16.73 3.06 48.31
C GLN A 147 -17.12 2.15 47.15
N ASP A 148 -16.20 1.32 46.66
CA ASP A 148 -16.54 -0.10 46.49
C ASP A 148 -15.32 -1.04 46.53
N ASN A 149 -15.62 -2.28 46.90
CA ASN A 149 -14.76 -3.27 47.55
C ASN A 149 -13.59 -3.88 46.73
N GLY A 150 -12.46 -4.12 47.42
CA GLY A 150 -11.36 -5.01 46.98
C GLY A 150 -10.36 -5.26 48.14
N PRO A 151 -10.00 -6.51 48.49
CA PRO A 151 -9.35 -6.81 49.77
C PRO A 151 -7.83 -6.59 49.79
N SER A 152 -7.32 -6.14 50.95
CA SER A 152 -5.90 -6.02 51.27
C SER A 152 -5.42 -7.22 52.10
N VAL A 153 -4.43 -7.97 51.62
CA VAL A 153 -3.65 -8.94 52.42
C VAL A 153 -2.20 -8.98 51.93
N ASP A 154 -1.37 -8.02 52.35
CA ASP A 154 0.08 -7.99 52.00
C ASP A 154 0.96 -7.35 53.08
N VAL A 155 0.69 -7.67 54.35
CA VAL A 155 1.51 -7.23 55.51
C VAL A 155 1.94 -8.41 56.41
N GLU A 156 1.24 -9.54 56.37
CA GLU A 156 1.44 -10.66 57.31
C GLU A 156 2.52 -11.68 56.89
N ILE A 157 3.20 -11.45 55.76
CA ILE A 157 4.25 -12.33 55.22
C ILE A 157 5.65 -11.77 55.53
N CYS A 158 5.90 -10.49 55.29
CA CYS A 158 7.21 -9.87 55.50
C CYS A 158 7.69 -9.93 56.96
N GLY A 159 6.78 -9.85 57.95
CA GLY A 159 7.14 -10.03 59.36
C GLY A 159 7.66 -11.44 59.67
N LYS A 160 6.99 -12.49 59.17
CA LYS A 160 7.34 -13.89 59.47
C LYS A 160 8.67 -14.31 58.84
N ILE A 161 9.07 -13.68 57.73
CA ILE A 161 10.41 -13.88 57.13
C ILE A 161 11.49 -13.23 58.00
N GLN A 162 11.23 -12.04 58.55
CA GLN A 162 12.16 -11.35 59.46
C GLN A 162 12.48 -12.19 60.70
N ASP A 163 11.45 -12.76 61.35
CA ASP A 163 11.57 -13.53 62.59
C ASP A 163 12.37 -14.84 62.38
N LEU A 164 12.09 -15.58 61.31
CA LEU A 164 12.80 -16.83 60.96
C LEU A 164 14.30 -16.59 60.68
N CYS A 165 14.66 -15.44 60.09
CA CYS A 165 16.06 -15.06 59.88
C CYS A 165 16.83 -14.74 61.18
N THR A 166 16.14 -14.45 62.28
CA THR A 166 16.77 -14.30 63.61
C THR A 166 16.96 -15.63 64.35
N GLU A 167 16.05 -16.60 64.18
CA GLU A 167 16.11 -17.88 64.91
C GLU A 167 17.23 -18.79 64.40
N ALA A 168 17.56 -18.73 63.10
CA ALA A 168 18.64 -19.50 62.47
C ALA A 168 20.07 -19.16 62.93
N LYS A 169 20.26 -18.22 63.88
CA LYS A 169 21.58 -17.70 64.31
C LYS A 169 22.11 -18.27 65.63
N LEU A 170 21.41 -19.22 66.26
CA LEU A 170 21.80 -19.83 67.54
C LEU A 170 21.70 -21.35 67.55
N LEU A 171 22.62 -22.02 66.85
CA LEU A 171 23.16 -23.32 67.28
C LEU A 171 24.57 -23.53 66.70
N LYS A 172 25.32 -24.48 67.25
CA LYS A 172 26.77 -24.57 67.10
C LYS A 172 27.26 -26.00 66.87
N ASP A 173 28.41 -26.07 66.21
CA ASP A 173 29.36 -27.18 66.10
C ASP A 173 29.01 -28.33 65.11
N GLU A 174 30.07 -28.85 64.50
CA GLU A 174 30.21 -29.59 63.20
C GLU A 174 29.93 -31.14 63.29
N PRO A 175 29.76 -31.93 62.19
CA PRO A 175 30.51 -31.79 60.93
C PRO A 175 29.88 -32.01 59.52
N ASP A 176 30.30 -31.13 58.60
CA ASP A 176 30.84 -31.36 57.25
C ASP A 176 30.10 -32.17 56.13
N GLU A 177 28.81 -32.50 56.23
CA GLU A 177 28.05 -32.92 55.01
C GLU A 177 26.63 -32.35 54.96
N GLU A 178 25.91 -32.41 56.07
CA GLU A 178 24.59 -31.79 56.18
C GLU A 178 24.69 -30.27 56.02
N SER A 179 25.74 -29.65 56.59
CA SER A 179 26.11 -28.25 56.40
C SER A 179 26.32 -27.87 54.92
N LYS A 180 26.98 -28.74 54.12
CA LYS A 180 27.18 -28.51 52.67
C LYS A 180 25.87 -28.59 51.88
N LYS A 181 24.97 -29.49 52.27
CA LYS A 181 23.62 -29.61 51.68
C LYS A 181 22.73 -28.44 52.06
N LEU A 182 22.79 -27.98 53.31
CA LEU A 182 22.10 -26.79 53.80
C LEU A 182 22.56 -25.55 53.04
N HIS A 183 23.87 -25.33 52.94
CA HIS A 183 24.44 -24.19 52.23
C HIS A 183 24.16 -24.25 50.72
N LYS A 184 24.09 -25.44 50.12
CA LYS A 184 23.60 -25.57 48.73
C LYS A 184 22.12 -25.18 48.63
N ALA A 185 21.25 -25.68 49.51
CA ALA A 185 19.84 -25.32 49.50
C ALA A 185 19.61 -23.82 49.76
N GLU A 186 20.46 -23.20 50.59
CA GLU A 186 20.52 -21.75 50.83
C GLU A 186 20.93 -20.98 49.56
N MET A 187 21.95 -21.44 48.81
CA MET A 187 22.33 -20.84 47.53
C MET A 187 21.26 -21.04 46.44
N ASP A 188 20.64 -22.21 46.37
CA ASP A 188 19.54 -22.49 45.43
C ASP A 188 18.30 -21.64 45.78
N LEU A 189 18.01 -21.42 47.08
CA LEU A 189 16.96 -20.52 47.57
C LEU A 189 17.26 -19.04 47.26
N LEU A 190 18.49 -18.58 47.49
CA LEU A 190 18.91 -17.22 47.13
C LEU A 190 18.86 -16.99 45.62
N SER A 191 19.20 -18.01 44.81
CA SER A 191 19.04 -17.94 43.35
C SER A 191 17.56 -17.89 42.93
N ALA A 192 16.67 -18.59 43.64
CA ALA A 192 15.23 -18.49 43.43
C ALA A 192 14.68 -17.11 43.84
N LEU A 193 15.10 -16.56 44.99
CA LEU A 193 14.72 -15.22 45.45
C LEU A 193 15.20 -14.13 44.49
N GLN A 194 16.45 -14.20 44.00
CA GLN A 194 16.95 -13.25 43.01
C GLN A 194 16.13 -13.32 41.71
N ARG A 195 15.73 -14.51 41.25
CA ARG A 195 14.85 -14.67 40.07
C ARG A 195 13.45 -14.12 40.29
N ILE A 196 12.90 -14.22 41.51
CA ILE A 196 11.62 -13.62 41.86
C ILE A 196 11.74 -12.09 41.82
N GLN A 197 12.81 -11.52 42.39
CA GLN A 197 13.07 -10.08 42.36
C GLN A 197 13.30 -9.57 40.92
N GLU A 198 14.08 -10.28 40.09
CA GLU A 198 14.27 -9.95 38.67
C GLU A 198 12.93 -9.98 37.89
N ALA A 199 12.03 -10.90 38.22
CA ALA A 199 10.69 -10.97 37.64
C ALA A 199 9.76 -9.85 38.15
N GLU A 200 9.86 -9.46 39.42
CA GLU A 200 9.12 -8.36 40.03
C GLU A 200 9.55 -7.00 39.46
N GLU A 201 10.86 -6.77 39.29
CA GLU A 201 11.41 -5.58 38.63
C GLU A 201 10.99 -5.52 37.15
N SER A 202 10.95 -6.67 36.46
CA SER A 202 10.42 -6.77 35.10
C SER A 202 8.92 -6.44 35.02
N TYR A 203 8.11 -6.93 35.96
CA TYR A 203 6.68 -6.63 36.05
C TYR A 203 6.41 -5.16 36.38
N LEU A 204 7.17 -4.57 37.32
CA LEU A 204 7.11 -3.13 37.62
C LEU A 204 7.52 -2.27 36.41
N HIS A 205 8.47 -2.73 35.61
CA HIS A 205 8.85 -2.07 34.36
C HIS A 205 7.72 -2.13 33.32
N GLU A 206 7.10 -3.28 33.10
CA GLU A 206 5.92 -3.43 32.23
C GLU A 206 4.75 -2.55 32.69
N VAL A 207 4.41 -2.57 33.98
CA VAL A 207 3.34 -1.72 34.55
C VAL A 207 3.66 -0.23 34.36
N SER A 208 4.93 0.16 34.41
CA SER A 208 5.37 1.54 34.16
C SER A 208 5.27 1.92 32.67
N GLN A 209 5.66 1.03 31.75
CA GLN A 209 5.47 1.24 30.31
C GLN A 209 3.98 1.34 29.96
N ARG A 210 3.14 0.44 30.47
CA ARG A 210 1.68 0.46 30.26
C ARG A 210 1.09 1.80 30.70
N LYS A 211 1.42 2.28 31.90
CA LYS A 211 1.01 3.62 32.38
C LYS A 211 1.46 4.77 31.47
N GLU A 212 2.63 4.71 30.85
CA GLU A 212 3.06 5.75 29.90
C GLU A 212 2.35 5.65 28.54
N THR A 213 2.04 4.43 28.06
CA THR A 213 1.17 4.27 26.88
C THR A 213 -0.24 4.79 27.14
N GLU A 214 -0.82 4.55 28.32
CA GLU A 214 -2.12 5.08 28.74
C GLU A 214 -2.13 6.61 28.80
N ARG A 215 -1.10 7.25 29.39
CA ARG A 215 -0.93 8.72 29.37
C ARG A 215 -0.82 9.28 27.96
N THR A 216 -0.22 8.54 27.04
CA THR A 216 -0.03 8.95 25.64
C THR A 216 -1.33 8.82 24.84
N LEU A 217 -2.07 7.72 25.02
CA LEU A 217 -3.41 7.55 24.49
C LEU A 217 -4.40 8.57 25.08
N ALA A 218 -4.25 8.94 26.35
CA ALA A 218 -5.05 10.00 26.98
C ALA A 218 -4.79 11.38 26.34
N ARG A 219 -3.52 11.74 26.11
CA ARG A 219 -3.14 12.97 25.38
C ARG A 219 -3.77 13.00 23.99
N GLN A 220 -3.62 11.93 23.21
CA GLN A 220 -4.20 11.81 21.86
C GLN A 220 -5.74 11.90 21.86
N ARG A 221 -6.42 11.31 22.86
CA ARG A 221 -7.88 11.44 23.02
C ARG A 221 -8.31 12.88 23.33
N MET A 222 -7.53 13.64 24.11
CA MET A 222 -7.81 15.06 24.36
C MET A 222 -7.64 15.90 23.08
N GLU A 223 -6.59 15.63 22.31
CA GLU A 223 -6.31 16.30 21.03
C GLU A 223 -7.42 16.04 19.99
N ILE A 224 -7.81 14.78 19.78
CA ILE A 224 -8.93 14.39 18.90
C ILE A 224 -10.25 15.06 19.36
N ASN A 225 -10.50 15.17 20.66
CA ASN A 225 -11.67 15.87 21.17
C ASN A 225 -11.58 17.40 21.00
N GLY A 226 -10.37 17.97 20.99
CA GLY A 226 -10.12 19.37 20.62
C GLY A 226 -10.44 19.64 19.15
N LEU A 227 -9.91 18.82 18.25
CA LEU A 227 -10.17 18.88 16.81
C LEU A 227 -11.68 18.69 16.50
N ARG A 228 -12.35 17.76 17.18
CA ARG A 228 -13.82 17.60 17.06
C ARG A 228 -14.58 18.86 17.49
N ARG A 229 -14.20 19.51 18.59
CA ARG A 229 -14.82 20.79 19.02
C ARG A 229 -14.58 21.92 18.01
N GLN A 230 -13.43 21.97 17.35
CA GLN A 230 -13.17 22.91 16.25
C GLN A 230 -14.02 22.59 15.02
N SER A 231 -14.15 21.31 14.67
CA SER A 231 -15.01 20.82 13.58
C SER A 231 -16.49 21.17 13.80
N TYR A 232 -17.01 21.08 15.02
CA TYR A 232 -18.37 21.50 15.33
C TYR A 232 -18.55 23.02 15.23
N LYS A 233 -17.64 23.82 15.80
CA LYS A 233 -17.69 25.28 15.65
C LYS A 233 -17.70 25.74 14.19
N LEU A 234 -16.83 25.16 13.36
CA LEU A 234 -16.79 25.45 11.92
C LEU A 234 -18.06 24.99 11.19
N SER A 235 -18.78 24.00 11.71
CA SER A 235 -20.09 23.59 11.19
C SER A 235 -21.18 24.59 11.57
N ASP A 236 -21.19 25.07 12.82
CA ASP A 236 -22.14 26.05 13.32
C ASP A 236 -21.96 27.41 12.59
N GLU A 237 -20.72 27.90 12.50
CA GLU A 237 -20.35 29.13 11.77
C GLU A 237 -20.74 29.06 10.27
N LEU A 238 -20.68 27.87 9.66
CA LEU A 238 -21.05 27.65 8.26
C LEU A 238 -22.58 27.55 8.08
N GLN A 239 -23.32 27.06 9.08
CA GLN A 239 -24.78 27.15 9.10
C GLN A 239 -25.25 28.60 9.20
N ASP A 240 -24.74 29.38 10.16
CA ASP A 240 -25.05 30.81 10.33
C ASP A 240 -24.83 31.60 9.03
N LEU A 241 -23.70 31.36 8.36
CA LEU A 241 -23.38 31.95 7.05
C LEU A 241 -24.38 31.59 5.95
N ASN A 242 -24.92 30.37 5.96
CA ASN A 242 -25.89 29.90 4.97
C ASN A 242 -27.30 30.45 5.24
N GLU A 243 -27.68 30.62 6.52
CA GLU A 243 -28.92 31.31 6.91
C GLU A 243 -28.85 32.81 6.58
N HIS A 244 -27.71 33.47 6.84
CA HIS A 244 -27.45 34.85 6.39
C HIS A 244 -27.51 34.99 4.86
N LYS A 245 -26.97 34.03 4.11
CA LYS A 245 -27.07 34.00 2.65
C LYS A 245 -28.53 33.90 2.20
N LEU A 246 -29.33 33.00 2.77
CA LEU A 246 -30.75 32.83 2.43
C LEU A 246 -31.55 34.12 2.68
N MET A 247 -31.30 34.80 3.81
CA MET A 247 -31.89 36.11 4.13
C MET A 247 -31.53 37.19 3.09
N LEU A 248 -30.30 37.20 2.58
CA LEU A 248 -29.88 38.12 1.53
C LEU A 248 -30.54 37.80 0.17
N GLU A 249 -30.65 36.53 -0.19
CA GLU A 249 -31.32 36.09 -1.44
C GLU A 249 -32.82 36.43 -1.44
N GLN A 250 -33.51 36.26 -0.29
CA GLN A 250 -34.89 36.71 -0.11
C GLN A 250 -35.01 38.24 -0.24
N ARG A 251 -34.12 39.00 0.40
CA ARG A 251 -34.12 40.47 0.36
C ARG A 251 -33.83 41.03 -1.03
N ILE A 252 -32.93 40.40 -1.79
CA ILE A 252 -32.67 40.71 -3.21
C ILE A 252 -33.92 40.44 -4.06
N THR A 253 -34.66 39.37 -3.76
CA THR A 253 -35.89 39.02 -4.48
C THR A 253 -37.00 40.04 -4.21
N GLN A 254 -37.15 40.50 -2.97
CA GLN A 254 -38.12 41.54 -2.61
C GLN A 254 -37.78 42.92 -3.20
N ILE A 255 -36.50 43.27 -3.32
CA ILE A 255 -36.05 44.48 -4.04
C ILE A 255 -36.35 44.38 -5.55
N LYS A 256 -36.26 43.18 -6.13
CA LYS A 256 -36.60 42.96 -7.55
C LYS A 256 -38.11 43.09 -7.83
N SER A 257 -38.99 42.70 -6.90
CA SER A 257 -40.43 42.92 -7.07
C SER A 257 -40.77 44.41 -6.98
N THR A 258 -40.35 45.12 -5.93
CA THR A 258 -40.67 46.56 -5.80
C THR A 258 -40.09 47.40 -6.94
N ALA A 259 -38.90 47.05 -7.44
CA ALA A 259 -38.33 47.69 -8.62
C ALA A 259 -39.14 47.43 -9.92
N LYS A 260 -39.79 46.26 -10.04
CA LYS A 260 -40.71 45.98 -11.15
C LYS A 260 -41.98 46.81 -11.02
N ASP A 261 -42.56 46.85 -9.83
CA ASP A 261 -43.84 47.54 -9.56
C ASP A 261 -43.72 49.05 -9.87
N HIS A 262 -42.63 49.69 -9.45
CA HIS A 262 -42.34 51.09 -9.79
C HIS A 262 -42.10 51.32 -11.29
N VAL A 263 -41.56 50.35 -12.04
CA VAL A 263 -41.40 50.46 -13.50
C VAL A 263 -42.75 50.40 -14.21
N GLU A 264 -43.69 49.58 -13.73
CA GLU A 264 -45.06 49.53 -14.26
C GLU A 264 -45.84 50.82 -13.92
N GLU A 265 -45.69 51.35 -12.71
CA GLU A 265 -46.27 52.65 -12.28
C GLU A 265 -45.77 53.83 -13.14
N ILE A 266 -44.46 53.94 -13.38
CA ILE A 266 -43.86 54.96 -14.26
C ILE A 266 -44.36 54.80 -15.70
N THR A 267 -44.56 53.56 -16.17
CA THR A 267 -45.05 53.28 -17.52
C THR A 267 -46.50 53.71 -17.70
N GLU A 268 -47.37 53.48 -16.71
CA GLU A 268 -48.74 54.02 -16.72
C GLU A 268 -48.77 55.56 -16.76
N TYR A 269 -47.91 56.21 -15.97
CA TYR A 269 -47.83 57.67 -15.90
C TYR A 269 -47.53 58.29 -17.28
N PHE A 270 -46.47 57.82 -17.95
CA PHE A 270 -46.09 58.32 -19.27
C PHE A 270 -47.15 58.01 -20.35
N ASN A 271 -47.82 56.86 -20.29
CA ASN A 271 -48.89 56.52 -21.22
C ASN A 271 -50.11 57.46 -21.07
N LYS A 272 -50.50 57.80 -19.83
CA LYS A 272 -51.54 58.82 -19.57
C LYS A 272 -51.14 60.18 -20.13
N GLN A 273 -49.90 60.64 -19.88
CA GLN A 273 -49.41 61.94 -20.37
C GLN A 273 -49.39 62.02 -21.91
N SER A 274 -48.94 60.96 -22.59
CA SER A 274 -48.91 60.88 -24.05
C SER A 274 -50.31 60.98 -24.68
N HIS A 275 -51.30 60.31 -24.07
CA HIS A 275 -52.69 60.34 -24.54
C HIS A 275 -53.31 61.76 -24.39
N GLU A 276 -52.95 62.48 -23.33
CA GLU A 276 -53.42 63.86 -23.09
C GLU A 276 -52.76 64.90 -24.02
N GLU A 277 -51.56 64.65 -24.54
CA GLU A 277 -50.96 65.47 -25.60
C GLU A 277 -51.57 65.17 -26.98
N SER A 278 -51.92 63.92 -27.27
CA SER A 278 -52.54 63.53 -28.55
C SER A 278 -53.86 64.28 -28.78
N LYS A 279 -54.72 64.36 -27.76
CA LYS A 279 -55.98 65.13 -27.81
C LYS A 279 -55.76 66.61 -28.15
N LYS A 280 -54.72 67.24 -27.57
CA LYS A 280 -54.40 68.66 -27.81
C LYS A 280 -53.96 68.93 -29.26
N ARG A 281 -53.34 67.96 -29.93
CA ARG A 281 -52.92 68.10 -31.34
C ARG A 281 -54.11 68.08 -32.30
N GLN A 282 -55.08 67.21 -32.07
CA GLN A 282 -56.29 67.09 -32.92
C GLN A 282 -57.12 68.38 -32.98
N THR A 283 -57.20 69.13 -31.87
CA THR A 283 -57.90 70.44 -31.86
C THR A 283 -57.22 71.47 -32.77
N ILE A 284 -55.88 71.53 -32.74
CA ILE A 284 -55.09 72.51 -33.51
C ILE A 284 -55.15 72.23 -35.02
N GLU A 285 -55.23 70.96 -35.42
CA GLU A 285 -55.35 70.53 -36.81
C GLU A 285 -56.67 70.99 -37.46
N MET A 286 -57.75 71.05 -36.68
CA MET A 286 -59.07 71.49 -37.14
C MET A 286 -59.14 73.01 -37.40
N ASP A 287 -58.51 73.83 -36.55
CA ASP A 287 -58.42 75.28 -36.77
C ASP A 287 -57.59 75.64 -38.01
N LEU A 288 -56.53 74.88 -38.29
CA LEU A 288 -55.61 75.15 -39.40
C LEU A 288 -56.32 75.10 -40.77
N LEU A 289 -57.23 74.14 -40.96
CA LEU A 289 -57.98 73.96 -42.21
C LEU A 289 -58.88 75.16 -42.55
N SER A 290 -59.43 75.85 -41.54
CA SER A 290 -60.22 77.08 -41.71
C SER A 290 -59.38 78.22 -42.31
N THR A 291 -58.10 78.32 -41.92
CA THR A 291 -57.22 79.42 -42.36
C THR A 291 -56.81 79.32 -43.84
N LEU A 292 -56.64 78.11 -44.36
CA LEU A 292 -56.19 77.85 -45.74
C LEU A 292 -57.18 78.36 -46.80
N GLN A 293 -58.48 78.39 -46.48
CA GLN A 293 -59.51 78.84 -47.40
C GLN A 293 -59.42 80.36 -47.69
N ARG A 294 -58.74 81.14 -46.84
CA ARG A 294 -58.60 82.60 -46.97
C ARG A 294 -57.28 83.05 -47.64
N VAL A 295 -56.38 82.12 -47.99
CA VAL A 295 -55.10 82.46 -48.66
C VAL A 295 -55.28 82.68 -50.17
N LYS A 296 -56.24 81.99 -50.81
CA LYS A 296 -56.51 82.07 -52.26
C LYS A 296 -56.90 83.45 -52.78
N GLU A 297 -57.36 84.36 -51.92
CA GLU A 297 -57.73 85.72 -52.32
C GLU A 297 -56.49 86.64 -52.51
N LEU A 298 -55.34 86.28 -51.94
CA LEU A 298 -54.12 87.10 -51.96
C LEU A 298 -53.23 86.85 -53.19
N GLU A 299 -53.38 85.73 -53.89
CA GLU A 299 -52.57 85.38 -55.07
C GLU A 299 -52.74 86.38 -56.22
N SER A 300 -53.88 87.08 -56.28
CA SER A 300 -54.14 88.16 -57.24
C SER A 300 -53.17 89.35 -57.12
N LEU A 301 -52.65 89.64 -55.92
CA LEU A 301 -51.75 90.77 -55.67
C LEU A 301 -50.28 90.46 -56.00
N PHE A 302 -49.95 89.18 -56.22
CA PHE A 302 -48.58 88.68 -56.29
C PHE A 302 -47.82 89.05 -57.58
N GLN A 303 -48.54 89.35 -58.67
CA GLN A 303 -47.93 89.58 -59.99
C GLN A 303 -47.14 90.90 -60.07
N ASN A 304 -47.58 91.97 -59.41
CA ASN A 304 -46.85 93.24 -59.41
C ASN A 304 -45.52 93.17 -58.64
N GLU A 305 -45.41 92.29 -57.63
CA GLU A 305 -44.17 92.12 -56.87
C GLU A 305 -43.14 91.23 -57.62
N LYS A 306 -43.54 90.59 -58.73
CA LYS A 306 -42.64 89.78 -59.57
C LYS A 306 -41.49 90.61 -60.14
N ALA A 307 -41.77 91.84 -60.59
CA ALA A 307 -40.77 92.74 -61.18
C ALA A 307 -39.68 93.23 -60.19
N ARG A 308 -39.87 93.03 -58.87
CA ARG A 308 -38.84 93.28 -57.86
C ARG A 308 -37.96 92.06 -57.54
N ARG A 309 -38.36 90.86 -57.98
CA ARG A 309 -37.61 89.64 -57.69
C ARG A 309 -36.39 89.46 -58.58
N GLU A 310 -36.39 90.03 -59.79
CA GLU A 310 -35.31 89.81 -60.77
C GLU A 310 -33.97 90.44 -60.32
N ASP A 311 -33.96 91.61 -59.65
CA ASP A 311 -32.76 92.16 -58.96
C ASP A 311 -32.36 91.34 -57.71
N MET A 312 -33.34 90.73 -57.04
CA MET A 312 -33.11 89.90 -55.86
C MET A 312 -32.56 88.52 -56.24
N GLU A 313 -32.93 88.00 -57.42
CA GLU A 313 -32.50 86.71 -57.94
C GLU A 313 -31.00 86.65 -58.26
N GLU A 314 -30.36 87.77 -58.64
CA GLU A 314 -28.90 87.80 -58.83
C GLU A 314 -28.15 87.66 -57.49
N LYS A 315 -28.65 88.30 -56.43
CA LYS A 315 -28.10 88.19 -55.07
C LYS A 315 -28.34 86.79 -54.50
N VAL A 316 -29.52 86.23 -54.76
CA VAL A 316 -29.87 84.83 -54.45
C VAL A 316 -29.02 83.84 -55.26
N ALA A 317 -28.61 84.15 -56.49
CA ALA A 317 -27.75 83.26 -57.28
C ALA A 317 -26.37 83.06 -56.64
N ARG A 318 -25.76 84.13 -56.11
CA ARG A 318 -24.48 84.07 -55.38
C ARG A 318 -24.61 83.30 -54.05
N GLN A 319 -25.75 83.43 -53.37
CA GLN A 319 -26.06 82.60 -52.20
C GLN A 319 -26.32 81.13 -52.59
N ARG A 320 -27.00 80.87 -53.73
CA ARG A 320 -27.24 79.51 -54.24
C ARG A 320 -25.94 78.75 -54.50
N THR A 321 -24.89 79.38 -55.05
CA THR A 321 -23.60 78.71 -55.23
C THR A 321 -22.95 78.29 -53.91
N GLN A 322 -22.99 79.14 -52.88
CA GLN A 322 -22.42 78.83 -51.56
C GLN A 322 -23.30 77.82 -50.78
N ILE A 323 -24.61 77.83 -51.02
CA ILE A 323 -25.54 76.79 -50.56
C ILE A 323 -25.26 75.46 -51.29
N GLU A 324 -24.94 75.45 -52.58
CA GLU A 324 -24.63 74.21 -53.30
C GLU A 324 -23.29 73.60 -52.85
N GLU A 325 -22.33 74.43 -52.47
CA GLU A 325 -21.04 73.99 -51.94
C GLU A 325 -21.17 73.41 -50.52
N THR A 326 -21.98 74.05 -49.66
CA THR A 326 -22.32 73.50 -48.33
C THR A 326 -23.26 72.29 -48.41
N LYS A 327 -24.15 72.19 -49.42
CA LYS A 327 -24.84 70.94 -49.76
C LYS A 327 -23.85 69.85 -50.14
N ARG A 328 -22.89 70.09 -51.04
CA ARG A 328 -21.87 69.07 -51.40
C ARG A 328 -21.07 68.59 -50.20
N GLN A 329 -20.74 69.48 -49.27
CA GLN A 329 -20.10 69.11 -47.99
C GLN A 329 -21.03 68.27 -47.10
N ARG A 330 -22.30 68.68 -46.92
CA ARG A 330 -23.33 67.94 -46.18
C ARG A 330 -23.62 66.57 -46.80
N ASP A 331 -23.66 66.48 -48.12
CA ASP A 331 -24.01 65.28 -48.88
C ASP A 331 -22.84 64.30 -48.89
N LYS A 332 -21.59 64.81 -48.94
CA LYS A 332 -20.41 64.01 -48.61
C LYS A 332 -20.49 63.47 -47.18
N LEU A 333 -20.74 64.34 -46.19
CA LEU A 333 -20.92 63.93 -44.79
C LEU A 333 -22.08 62.95 -44.59
N TYR A 334 -23.11 62.98 -45.45
CA TYR A 334 -24.21 62.03 -45.44
C TYR A 334 -23.76 60.65 -45.94
N TYR A 335 -22.99 60.59 -47.03
CA TYR A 335 -22.38 59.33 -47.49
C TYR A 335 -21.33 58.80 -46.49
N ASP A 336 -20.47 59.65 -45.95
CA ASP A 336 -19.49 59.29 -44.91
C ASP A 336 -20.22 58.75 -43.65
N LEU A 337 -21.31 59.38 -43.21
CA LEU A 337 -22.16 58.91 -42.11
C LEU A 337 -22.91 57.61 -42.44
N GLN A 338 -23.28 57.39 -43.70
CA GLN A 338 -23.94 56.16 -44.15
C GLN A 338 -22.96 54.98 -44.17
N ASP A 339 -21.72 55.18 -44.65
CA ASP A 339 -20.67 54.14 -44.57
C ASP A 339 -20.31 53.83 -43.12
N VAL A 340 -20.12 54.84 -42.25
CA VAL A 340 -19.89 54.61 -40.81
C VAL A 340 -21.05 53.86 -40.15
N LYS A 341 -22.30 54.11 -40.55
CA LYS A 341 -23.46 53.33 -40.09
C LYS A 341 -23.42 51.89 -40.60
N GLU A 342 -23.07 51.65 -41.86
CA GLU A 342 -22.99 50.29 -42.39
C GLU A 342 -21.80 49.51 -41.79
N GLN A 343 -20.64 50.15 -41.60
CA GLN A 343 -19.51 49.57 -40.87
C GLN A 343 -19.87 49.25 -39.42
N LYS A 344 -20.60 50.14 -38.72
CA LYS A 344 -21.15 49.84 -37.39
C LYS A 344 -22.06 48.59 -37.42
N ILE A 345 -23.01 48.52 -38.37
CA ILE A 345 -23.91 47.36 -38.51
C ILE A 345 -23.13 46.07 -38.85
N ARG A 346 -22.06 46.15 -39.63
CA ARG A 346 -21.16 45.00 -39.90
C ARG A 346 -20.43 44.56 -38.63
N LEU A 347 -19.87 45.49 -37.85
CA LEU A 347 -19.20 45.19 -36.58
C LEU A 347 -20.16 44.62 -35.52
N GLU A 348 -21.37 45.16 -35.41
CA GLU A 348 -22.43 44.63 -34.54
C GLU A 348 -22.84 43.20 -34.95
N ARG A 349 -22.94 42.92 -36.27
CA ARG A 349 -23.18 41.56 -36.79
C ARG A 349 -22.01 40.59 -36.52
N ILE A 350 -20.77 41.06 -36.64
CA ILE A 350 -19.58 40.24 -36.33
C ILE A 350 -19.55 39.92 -34.84
N ASN A 351 -19.69 40.92 -33.97
CA ASN A 351 -19.74 40.73 -32.50
C ASN A 351 -20.89 39.80 -32.09
N ALA A 352 -22.08 39.95 -32.68
CA ALA A 352 -23.21 39.05 -32.43
C ALA A 352 -22.92 37.61 -32.92
N SER A 353 -22.29 37.44 -34.08
CA SER A 353 -21.91 36.13 -34.60
C SER A 353 -20.81 35.46 -33.75
N GLU A 354 -19.84 36.22 -33.26
CA GLU A 354 -18.84 35.72 -32.32
C GLU A 354 -19.48 35.30 -30.99
N GLU A 355 -20.37 36.12 -30.43
CA GLU A 355 -21.08 35.82 -29.19
C GLU A 355 -21.95 34.56 -29.33
N ILE A 356 -22.67 34.40 -30.44
CA ILE A 356 -23.40 33.17 -30.77
C ILE A 356 -22.45 31.96 -30.88
N ASN A 357 -21.27 32.13 -31.46
CA ASN A 357 -20.27 31.06 -31.58
C ASN A 357 -19.62 30.71 -30.23
N ARG A 358 -19.40 31.69 -29.34
CA ARG A 358 -18.93 31.48 -27.96
C ARG A 358 -19.98 30.72 -27.14
N ARG A 359 -21.26 31.11 -27.22
CA ARG A 359 -22.38 30.39 -26.59
C ARG A 359 -22.50 28.95 -27.11
N ARG A 360 -22.51 28.75 -28.43
CA ARG A 360 -22.51 27.41 -29.05
C ARG A 360 -21.30 26.56 -28.69
N LYS A 361 -20.16 27.17 -28.34
CA LYS A 361 -19.02 26.43 -27.79
C LYS A 361 -19.30 26.02 -26.34
N ALA A 362 -19.69 26.97 -25.48
CA ALA A 362 -20.04 26.69 -24.09
C ALA A 362 -21.17 25.66 -23.94
N GLU A 363 -22.18 25.68 -24.82
CA GLU A 363 -23.25 24.68 -24.90
C GLU A 363 -22.72 23.27 -25.21
N ARG A 364 -21.76 23.13 -26.14
CA ARG A 364 -21.12 21.84 -26.44
C ARG A 364 -20.17 21.38 -25.33
N ASP A 365 -19.41 22.32 -24.75
CA ASP A 365 -18.49 22.04 -23.64
C ASP A 365 -19.31 21.58 -22.41
N LEU A 366 -20.46 22.22 -22.13
CA LEU A 366 -21.42 21.83 -21.09
C LEU A 366 -22.11 20.50 -21.38
N PHE A 367 -22.58 20.26 -22.61
CA PHE A 367 -23.17 18.97 -23.00
C PHE A 367 -22.16 17.82 -22.84
N SER A 368 -20.90 18.07 -23.21
CA SER A 368 -19.80 17.10 -23.02
C SER A 368 -19.50 16.83 -21.54
N ALA A 369 -19.62 17.85 -20.66
CA ALA A 369 -19.50 17.67 -19.23
C ALA A 369 -20.68 16.89 -18.64
N LEU A 370 -21.93 17.20 -19.04
CA LEU A 370 -23.13 16.49 -18.62
C LEU A 370 -23.15 15.04 -19.07
N GLN A 371 -22.63 14.72 -20.26
CA GLN A 371 -22.49 13.33 -20.70
C GLN A 371 -21.49 12.58 -19.81
N ARG A 372 -20.30 13.16 -19.54
CA ARG A 372 -19.32 12.56 -18.62
C ARG A 372 -19.87 12.35 -17.21
N ILE A 373 -20.70 13.26 -16.71
CA ILE A 373 -21.36 13.09 -15.40
C ILE A 373 -22.28 11.87 -15.45
N LYS A 374 -23.10 11.69 -16.50
CA LYS A 374 -23.92 10.48 -16.67
C LYS A 374 -23.11 9.21 -16.83
N ASP A 375 -22.00 9.27 -17.57
CA ASP A 375 -21.10 8.13 -17.74
C ASP A 375 -20.52 7.70 -16.37
N LEU A 376 -20.09 8.66 -15.56
CA LEU A 376 -19.62 8.44 -14.18
C LEU A 376 -20.75 8.01 -13.21
N GLU A 377 -21.98 8.49 -13.38
CA GLU A 377 -23.15 8.02 -12.62
C GLU A 377 -23.44 6.55 -12.94
N HIS A 378 -23.36 6.15 -14.22
CA HIS A 378 -23.51 4.76 -14.64
C HIS A 378 -22.35 3.87 -14.14
N GLU A 379 -21.11 4.35 -14.16
CA GLU A 379 -19.97 3.66 -13.56
C GLU A 379 -20.15 3.50 -12.04
N HIS A 380 -20.58 4.54 -11.33
CA HIS A 380 -20.85 4.48 -9.88
C HIS A 380 -21.98 3.51 -9.53
N ILE A 381 -23.08 3.49 -10.30
CA ILE A 381 -24.17 2.51 -10.14
C ILE A 381 -23.66 1.08 -10.40
N HIS A 382 -22.81 0.89 -11.41
CA HIS A 382 -22.22 -0.40 -11.73
C HIS A 382 -21.20 -0.87 -10.68
N GLU A 383 -20.44 0.04 -10.06
CA GLU A 383 -19.60 -0.27 -8.91
C GLU A 383 -20.41 -0.56 -7.64
N SER A 384 -21.48 0.19 -7.37
CA SER A 384 -22.38 -0.10 -6.24
C SER A 384 -22.92 -1.52 -6.35
N GLY A 385 -23.51 -1.89 -7.49
CA GLY A 385 -24.03 -3.25 -7.70
C GLY A 385 -22.98 -4.36 -7.59
N LYS A 386 -21.69 -4.07 -7.83
CA LYS A 386 -20.58 -5.01 -7.56
C LYS A 386 -20.23 -5.10 -6.08
N ARG A 387 -20.29 -3.98 -5.35
CA ARG A 387 -20.08 -3.95 -3.89
C ARG A 387 -21.22 -4.68 -3.18
N ASP A 388 -22.47 -4.44 -3.58
CA ASP A 388 -23.66 -5.11 -3.07
C ASP A 388 -23.56 -6.63 -3.28
N GLN A 389 -23.16 -7.09 -4.48
CA GLN A 389 -22.92 -8.52 -4.77
C GLN A 389 -21.75 -9.09 -3.96
N MET A 390 -20.65 -8.35 -3.80
CA MET A 390 -19.51 -8.77 -2.99
C MET A 390 -19.93 -8.93 -1.52
N GLU A 391 -20.65 -7.96 -0.96
CA GLU A 391 -21.16 -7.99 0.41
C GLU A 391 -22.13 -9.16 0.62
N GLU A 392 -23.03 -9.45 -0.33
CA GLU A 392 -23.88 -10.65 -0.31
C GLU A 392 -23.06 -11.96 -0.32
N THR A 393 -21.96 -12.03 -1.09
CA THR A 393 -21.08 -13.21 -1.07
C THR A 393 -20.24 -13.33 0.21
N MET A 394 -19.77 -12.21 0.78
CA MET A 394 -19.05 -12.22 2.05
C MET A 394 -19.97 -12.59 3.21
N ALA A 395 -21.22 -12.13 3.22
CA ALA A 395 -22.21 -12.52 4.22
C ALA A 395 -22.48 -14.04 4.21
N ARG A 396 -22.62 -14.65 3.02
CA ARG A 396 -22.74 -16.11 2.86
C ARG A 396 -21.49 -16.85 3.37
N GLN A 397 -20.30 -16.38 2.99
CA GLN A 397 -19.05 -16.97 3.46
C GLN A 397 -18.88 -16.84 4.98
N GLU A 398 -19.31 -15.72 5.58
CA GLU A 398 -19.35 -15.57 7.03
C GLU A 398 -20.29 -16.58 7.70
N GLU A 399 -21.46 -16.87 7.14
CA GLU A 399 -22.37 -17.90 7.67
C GLU A 399 -21.79 -19.31 7.53
N GLU A 400 -21.16 -19.64 6.41
CA GLU A 400 -20.42 -20.90 6.21
C GLU A 400 -19.24 -21.04 7.19
N ILE A 401 -18.48 -19.97 7.44
CA ILE A 401 -17.40 -19.92 8.43
C ILE A 401 -17.95 -20.08 9.86
N LYS A 402 -19.10 -19.48 10.18
CA LYS A 402 -19.76 -19.67 11.48
C LYS A 402 -20.25 -21.11 11.66
N ALA A 403 -20.84 -21.72 10.64
CA ALA A 403 -21.32 -23.11 10.67
C ALA A 403 -20.17 -24.12 10.79
N THR A 404 -19.12 -24.00 9.97
CA THR A 404 -17.93 -24.86 10.03
C THR A 404 -17.17 -24.71 11.35
N LYS A 405 -17.10 -23.49 11.92
CA LYS A 405 -16.54 -23.28 13.26
C LYS A 405 -17.32 -24.00 14.36
N ILE A 406 -18.66 -24.05 14.28
CA ILE A 406 -19.48 -24.82 15.23
C ILE A 406 -19.20 -26.32 15.09
N GLN A 407 -19.18 -26.86 13.87
CA GLN A 407 -18.85 -28.27 13.62
C GLN A 407 -17.44 -28.64 14.10
N LEU A 408 -16.45 -27.77 13.90
CA LEU A 408 -15.08 -27.97 14.40
C LEU A 408 -15.02 -27.96 15.93
N GLN A 409 -15.84 -27.14 16.60
CA GLN A 409 -15.95 -27.14 18.06
C GLN A 409 -16.58 -28.45 18.58
N GLU A 410 -17.67 -28.92 17.95
CA GLU A 410 -18.31 -30.21 18.29
C GLU A 410 -17.36 -31.40 18.11
N ILE A 411 -16.59 -31.42 17.02
CA ILE A 411 -15.54 -32.42 16.76
C ILE A 411 -14.42 -32.31 17.80
N HIS A 412 -13.98 -31.10 18.14
CA HIS A 412 -12.95 -30.88 19.15
C HIS A 412 -13.40 -31.39 20.52
N ASP A 413 -14.61 -31.05 20.97
CA ASP A 413 -15.14 -31.46 22.26
C ASP A 413 -15.36 -32.98 22.33
N LYS A 414 -15.86 -33.60 21.25
CA LYS A 414 -15.93 -35.07 21.12
C LYS A 414 -14.55 -35.71 21.25
N ASN A 415 -13.57 -35.27 20.45
CA ASN A 415 -12.21 -35.79 20.49
C ASN A 415 -11.55 -35.59 21.87
N MET A 416 -11.84 -34.47 22.55
CA MET A 416 -11.38 -34.21 23.92
C MET A 416 -12.04 -35.12 24.96
N THR A 417 -13.28 -35.58 24.76
CA THR A 417 -13.90 -36.61 25.63
C THR A 417 -13.33 -38.01 25.38
N GLU A 418 -13.10 -38.37 24.12
CA GLU A 418 -12.49 -39.65 23.75
C GLU A 418 -11.03 -39.75 24.22
N MET A 419 -10.25 -38.67 24.06
CA MET A 419 -8.89 -38.61 24.59
C MET A 419 -8.84 -38.66 26.12
N LYS A 420 -9.78 -38.03 26.84
CA LYS A 420 -9.88 -38.15 28.30
C LYS A 420 -10.21 -39.58 28.77
N SER A 421 -11.06 -40.31 28.04
CA SER A 421 -11.37 -41.70 28.39
C SER A 421 -10.19 -42.65 28.08
N ALA A 422 -9.48 -42.42 26.97
CA ALA A 422 -8.25 -43.13 26.64
C ALA A 422 -7.13 -42.88 27.65
N VAL A 423 -6.89 -41.63 28.07
CA VAL A 423 -5.92 -41.30 29.12
C VAL A 423 -6.24 -42.04 30.42
N LYS A 424 -7.49 -42.02 30.89
CA LYS A 424 -7.90 -42.75 32.10
C LYS A 424 -7.66 -44.26 31.99
N PHE A 425 -7.97 -44.87 30.85
CA PHE A 425 -7.69 -46.28 30.60
C PHE A 425 -6.17 -46.59 30.62
N HIS A 426 -5.36 -45.69 30.07
CA HIS A 426 -3.90 -45.81 30.12
C HIS A 426 -3.33 -45.56 31.53
N GLU A 427 -3.92 -44.68 32.34
CA GLU A 427 -3.54 -44.49 33.75
C GLU A 427 -3.84 -45.74 34.59
N GLU A 428 -5.00 -46.37 34.40
CA GLU A 428 -5.35 -47.65 35.02
C GLU A 428 -4.38 -48.76 34.59
N LYS A 429 -4.05 -48.86 33.29
CA LYS A 429 -3.04 -49.81 32.79
C LYS A 429 -1.61 -49.51 33.27
N LEU A 430 -1.28 -48.24 33.50
CA LEU A 430 0.00 -47.83 34.08
C LEU A 430 0.07 -48.22 35.57
N ALA A 431 -1.05 -48.19 36.30
CA ALA A 431 -1.13 -48.69 37.68
C ALA A 431 -0.92 -50.22 37.72
N ASP A 432 -1.64 -50.98 36.89
CA ASP A 432 -1.43 -52.44 36.74
C ASP A 432 0.06 -52.75 36.45
N SER A 433 0.65 -52.05 35.47
CA SER A 433 2.04 -52.25 35.07
C SER A 433 3.04 -51.84 36.15
N LYS A 434 2.75 -50.80 36.96
CA LYS A 434 3.58 -50.41 38.10
C LYS A 434 3.54 -51.46 39.22
N GLN A 435 2.37 -52.03 39.51
CA GLN A 435 2.26 -53.14 40.47
C GLN A 435 3.03 -54.37 39.98
N LEU A 436 2.88 -54.75 38.70
CA LEU A 436 3.64 -55.86 38.11
C LEU A 436 5.15 -55.60 38.12
N LEU A 437 5.59 -54.35 37.88
CA LEU A 437 6.99 -53.95 38.01
C LEU A 437 7.49 -54.02 39.45
N GLN A 438 6.70 -53.62 40.45
CA GLN A 438 7.07 -53.79 41.86
C GLN A 438 7.18 -55.27 42.26
N GLU A 439 6.28 -56.13 41.78
CA GLU A 439 6.40 -57.57 41.96
C GLU A 439 7.64 -58.16 41.28
N LEU A 440 7.92 -57.75 40.03
CA LEU A 440 9.11 -58.16 39.31
C LEU A 440 10.39 -57.62 39.96
N GLN A 441 10.35 -56.43 40.53
CA GLN A 441 11.46 -55.82 41.24
C GLN A 441 11.72 -56.54 42.57
N ALA A 442 10.70 -56.89 43.35
CA ALA A 442 10.86 -57.72 44.54
C ALA A 442 11.36 -59.15 44.21
N LYS A 443 10.87 -59.74 43.10
CA LYS A 443 11.40 -61.02 42.57
C LYS A 443 12.86 -60.87 42.10
N TYR A 444 13.21 -59.73 41.49
CA TYR A 444 14.57 -59.42 41.05
C TYR A 444 15.51 -59.13 42.22
N GLU A 445 15.09 -58.42 43.27
CA GLU A 445 15.87 -58.18 44.49
C GLU A 445 16.12 -59.48 45.26
N LYS A 446 15.13 -60.39 45.32
CA LYS A 446 15.34 -61.75 45.83
C LYS A 446 16.35 -62.51 44.97
N LEU A 447 16.17 -62.53 43.64
CA LEU A 447 17.14 -63.12 42.72
C LEU A 447 18.51 -62.44 42.78
N LEU A 448 18.60 -61.15 43.15
CA LEU A 448 19.83 -60.40 43.34
C LEU A 448 20.56 -60.88 44.60
N HIS A 449 19.80 -61.15 45.68
CA HIS A 449 20.33 -61.73 46.92
C HIS A 449 20.80 -63.18 46.70
N ASP A 450 19.98 -64.01 46.05
CA ASP A 450 20.32 -65.38 45.69
C ASP A 450 21.54 -65.39 44.73
N ARG A 451 21.59 -64.47 43.77
CA ARG A 451 22.74 -64.23 42.87
C ARG A 451 23.96 -63.74 43.63
N ASP A 452 23.83 -62.87 44.64
CA ASP A 452 24.97 -62.29 45.34
C ASP A 452 25.57 -63.26 46.37
N ALA A 453 24.78 -64.17 46.91
CA ALA A 453 25.26 -65.39 47.56
C ALA A 453 26.00 -66.30 46.57
N ALA A 454 25.37 -66.63 45.42
CA ALA A 454 26.01 -67.43 44.37
C ALA A 454 27.24 -66.74 43.74
N ILE A 455 27.34 -65.40 43.80
CA ILE A 455 28.50 -64.61 43.38
C ILE A 455 29.55 -64.53 44.48
N ALA A 456 29.23 -64.74 45.76
CA ALA A 456 30.25 -64.98 46.78
C ALA A 456 30.97 -66.30 46.49
N GLU A 457 30.22 -67.40 46.31
CA GLU A 457 30.76 -68.69 45.86
C GLU A 457 31.48 -68.58 44.50
N ALA A 458 30.84 -67.94 43.53
CA ALA A 458 31.43 -67.79 42.20
C ALA A 458 32.58 -66.77 42.13
N LYS A 459 32.83 -65.94 43.17
CA LYS A 459 34.04 -65.10 43.29
C LYS A 459 35.24 -65.95 43.73
N GLU A 460 35.06 -66.89 44.66
CA GLU A 460 36.11 -67.88 44.99
C GLU A 460 36.49 -68.71 43.76
N LEU A 461 35.53 -68.98 42.87
CA LEU A 461 35.78 -69.62 41.57
C LEU A 461 36.35 -68.65 40.51
N HIS A 462 35.87 -67.40 40.40
CA HIS A 462 36.33 -66.44 39.39
C HIS A 462 37.72 -65.89 39.65
N GLN A 463 38.21 -65.89 40.90
CA GLN A 463 39.59 -65.53 41.19
C GLN A 463 40.60 -66.52 40.57
N LYS A 464 40.14 -67.70 40.11
CA LYS A 464 40.93 -68.66 39.33
C LYS A 464 40.84 -68.47 37.79
N ASN A 465 39.88 -67.70 37.27
CA ASN A 465 39.49 -67.77 35.84
C ASN A 465 39.33 -66.42 35.11
N LYS A 466 39.84 -65.31 35.67
CA LYS A 466 39.67 -63.97 35.09
C LYS A 466 40.68 -63.64 33.96
N GLN A 467 40.49 -64.21 32.77
CA GLN A 467 41.08 -63.69 31.52
C GLN A 467 40.03 -63.49 30.43
N ARG A 468 39.98 -62.25 29.90
CA ARG A 468 39.06 -61.75 28.86
C ARG A 468 37.57 -61.78 29.27
N GLY A 469 36.73 -60.82 28.87
CA GLY A 469 37.00 -59.60 28.10
C GLY A 469 35.78 -59.27 27.24
N SER A 470 35.04 -58.22 27.59
CA SER A 470 33.82 -57.79 26.89
C SER A 470 34.07 -56.53 26.06
N MET A 471 33.34 -56.39 24.94
CA MET A 471 33.33 -55.20 24.09
C MET A 471 31.90 -54.88 23.66
N THR A 472 31.59 -53.59 23.59
CA THR A 472 30.31 -53.02 23.15
C THR A 472 30.50 -52.23 21.85
N ASN A 473 29.49 -52.24 20.97
CA ASN A 473 29.48 -51.44 19.75
C ASN A 473 28.69 -50.14 19.95
N GLU A 474 29.16 -49.06 19.31
CA GLU A 474 28.35 -47.88 18.99
C GLU A 474 28.41 -47.61 17.47
N SER A 475 27.45 -46.82 16.96
CA SER A 475 27.21 -46.68 15.52
C SER A 475 27.76 -45.37 14.97
N SER A 476 28.55 -45.44 13.90
CA SER A 476 29.06 -44.28 13.15
C SER A 476 29.09 -44.55 11.64
N ASN A 477 29.25 -43.48 10.84
CA ASN A 477 29.32 -43.57 9.37
C ASN A 477 30.52 -44.43 8.93
N THR A 478 30.37 -45.12 7.79
CA THR A 478 31.40 -46.04 7.31
C THR A 478 32.67 -45.30 6.87
N GLU A 479 33.78 -45.58 7.54
CA GLU A 479 35.09 -45.07 7.14
C GLU A 479 35.69 -45.94 6.02
N PHE A 480 36.37 -45.28 5.08
CA PHE A 480 37.10 -45.87 3.97
C PHE A 480 38.60 -45.61 4.13
N SER A 481 39.43 -46.65 3.92
CA SER A 481 40.88 -46.46 3.92
C SER A 481 41.35 -45.85 2.60
N PHE A 482 42.39 -45.01 2.62
CA PHE A 482 42.88 -44.37 1.40
C PHE A 482 43.38 -45.37 0.36
N ALA A 483 43.98 -46.50 0.78
CA ALA A 483 44.37 -47.59 -0.11
C ALA A 483 43.16 -48.22 -0.83
N GLU A 484 42.00 -48.33 -0.15
CA GLU A 484 40.75 -48.79 -0.76
C GLU A 484 40.24 -47.78 -1.81
N LEU A 485 40.35 -46.47 -1.54
CA LEU A 485 39.99 -45.41 -2.48
C LEU A 485 40.93 -45.37 -3.70
N GLN A 486 42.24 -45.53 -3.50
CA GLN A 486 43.22 -45.66 -4.59
C GLN A 486 42.92 -46.89 -5.44
N GLN A 487 42.70 -48.07 -4.83
CA GLN A 487 42.38 -49.28 -5.58
C GLN A 487 41.06 -49.13 -6.38
N GLY A 488 40.02 -48.57 -5.75
CA GLY A 488 38.72 -48.35 -6.39
C GLY A 488 38.71 -47.31 -7.52
N THR A 489 39.75 -46.48 -7.65
CA THR A 489 39.91 -45.42 -8.68
C THR A 489 41.05 -45.67 -9.66
N LYS A 490 41.72 -46.84 -9.60
CA LYS A 490 42.99 -47.11 -10.31
C LYS A 490 44.05 -46.02 -10.06
N GLU A 491 44.37 -45.75 -8.80
CA GLU A 491 45.33 -44.72 -8.38
C GLU A 491 44.94 -43.28 -8.79
N PHE A 492 43.63 -42.99 -8.81
CA PHE A 492 43.04 -41.72 -9.28
C PHE A 492 43.34 -41.40 -10.75
N ASP A 493 43.28 -42.40 -11.63
CA ASP A 493 43.49 -42.24 -13.07
C ASP A 493 42.52 -41.20 -13.68
N SER A 494 43.11 -40.32 -14.50
CA SER A 494 42.45 -39.37 -15.39
C SER A 494 41.27 -39.92 -16.20
N GLU A 495 41.29 -41.19 -16.64
CA GLU A 495 40.17 -41.85 -17.34
C GLU A 495 38.88 -41.83 -16.49
N PHE A 496 39.02 -41.90 -15.16
CA PHE A 496 37.91 -41.97 -14.22
C PHE A 496 37.52 -40.61 -13.65
N LYS A 497 38.20 -39.52 -14.04
CA LYS A 497 37.91 -38.18 -13.55
C LYS A 497 36.59 -37.65 -14.14
N ILE A 498 35.64 -37.35 -13.26
CA ILE A 498 34.32 -36.79 -13.60
C ILE A 498 34.41 -35.28 -13.72
N SER A 499 35.06 -34.62 -12.75
CA SER A 499 35.20 -33.17 -12.69
C SER A 499 36.45 -32.73 -11.93
N ASP A 500 36.81 -31.46 -12.12
CA ASP A 500 37.80 -30.70 -11.37
C ASP A 500 37.24 -29.28 -11.21
N ASP A 501 37.14 -28.77 -9.99
CA ASP A 501 36.66 -27.42 -9.70
C ASP A 501 37.76 -26.51 -9.10
N GLY A 502 38.99 -27.01 -8.97
CA GLY A 502 40.12 -26.31 -8.35
C GLY A 502 40.14 -26.35 -6.82
N PHE A 503 39.03 -26.72 -6.15
CA PHE A 503 38.94 -26.99 -4.72
C PHE A 503 38.87 -28.50 -4.43
N ALA A 504 38.26 -29.27 -5.33
CA ALA A 504 38.21 -30.72 -5.32
C ALA A 504 38.26 -31.32 -6.74
N SER A 505 38.70 -32.57 -6.80
CA SER A 505 38.62 -33.44 -7.98
C SER A 505 37.67 -34.59 -7.68
N VAL A 506 36.72 -34.87 -8.57
CA VAL A 506 35.75 -35.97 -8.41
C VAL A 506 36.07 -37.10 -9.37
N TYR A 507 36.19 -38.32 -8.85
CA TYR A 507 36.49 -39.53 -9.61
C TYR A 507 35.33 -40.55 -9.52
N LYS A 508 35.10 -41.30 -10.60
CA LYS A 508 34.26 -42.49 -10.59
C LYS A 508 35.07 -43.64 -9.98
N GLY A 509 34.53 -44.30 -8.97
CA GLY A 509 35.16 -45.47 -8.35
C GLY A 509 34.27 -46.69 -8.32
N PHE A 510 34.87 -47.83 -7.98
CA PHE A 510 34.16 -49.06 -7.63
C PHE A 510 34.66 -49.56 -6.27
N LEU A 511 33.81 -49.45 -5.24
CA LEU A 511 34.13 -49.79 -3.85
C LEU A 511 33.08 -50.75 -3.30
N ARG A 512 33.51 -51.84 -2.64
CA ARG A 512 32.59 -52.80 -1.96
C ARG A 512 31.40 -53.21 -2.85
N ASN A 513 31.71 -53.61 -4.08
CA ASN A 513 30.76 -53.99 -5.16
C ASN A 513 29.77 -52.90 -5.61
N THR A 514 30.01 -51.63 -5.23
CA THR A 514 29.16 -50.48 -5.55
C THR A 514 29.91 -49.48 -6.44
N THR A 515 29.25 -48.93 -7.45
CA THR A 515 29.82 -47.81 -8.23
C THR A 515 29.56 -46.51 -7.46
N VAL A 516 30.61 -45.71 -7.25
CA VAL A 516 30.61 -44.54 -6.38
C VAL A 516 31.19 -43.30 -7.06
N ALA A 517 30.85 -42.12 -6.54
CA ALA A 517 31.57 -40.88 -6.82
C ALA A 517 32.47 -40.52 -5.62
N ILE A 518 33.74 -40.21 -5.87
CA ILE A 518 34.76 -39.99 -4.85
C ILE A 518 35.31 -38.57 -5.03
N LYS A 519 34.91 -37.66 -4.12
CA LYS A 519 35.31 -36.23 -4.12
C LYS A 519 36.53 -36.06 -3.22
N LEU A 520 37.68 -35.78 -3.83
CA LEU A 520 38.96 -35.58 -3.17
C LEU A 520 39.27 -34.07 -3.12
N PHE A 521 39.22 -33.47 -1.92
CA PHE A 521 39.54 -32.05 -1.75
C PHE A 521 41.04 -31.80 -1.83
N HIS A 522 41.44 -30.72 -2.50
CA HIS A 522 42.84 -30.32 -2.63
C HIS A 522 43.34 -29.69 -1.32
N PRO A 523 44.34 -30.27 -0.62
CA PRO A 523 44.76 -29.80 0.71
C PRO A 523 45.34 -28.38 0.75
N GLN A 524 45.83 -27.89 -0.39
CA GLN A 524 46.36 -26.52 -0.55
C GLN A 524 45.30 -25.49 -0.98
N SER A 525 44.06 -25.92 -1.24
CA SER A 525 42.98 -24.99 -1.60
C SER A 525 42.54 -24.17 -0.38
N MET A 526 42.34 -22.86 -0.56
CA MET A 526 42.10 -21.88 0.51
C MET A 526 40.86 -22.15 1.41
N ASN A 527 40.02 -23.15 1.09
CA ASN A 527 38.86 -23.54 1.89
C ASN A 527 38.60 -25.06 1.95
N GLY A 528 39.47 -25.92 1.39
CA GLY A 528 39.18 -27.35 1.19
C GLY A 528 38.78 -28.10 2.48
N GLN A 529 39.56 -27.91 3.56
CA GLN A 529 39.27 -28.46 4.89
C GLN A 529 37.89 -28.05 5.42
N ALA A 530 37.53 -26.77 5.26
CA ALA A 530 36.29 -26.22 5.77
C ALA A 530 35.07 -26.68 4.96
N ARG A 531 35.20 -26.80 3.62
CA ARG A 531 34.18 -27.39 2.76
C ARG A 531 33.93 -28.86 3.14
N PHE A 532 34.99 -29.66 3.28
CA PHE A 532 34.91 -31.06 3.71
C PHE A 532 34.17 -31.22 5.06
N GLN A 533 34.61 -30.49 6.10
CA GLN A 533 34.01 -30.60 7.44
C GLN A 533 32.53 -30.20 7.46
N ARG A 534 32.18 -29.12 6.75
CA ARG A 534 30.81 -28.64 6.60
C ARG A 534 29.93 -29.64 5.87
N GLU A 535 30.39 -30.17 4.74
CA GLU A 535 29.61 -31.11 3.93
C GLU A 535 29.34 -32.42 4.68
N VAL A 536 30.32 -32.93 5.45
CA VAL A 536 30.11 -34.06 6.39
C VAL A 536 29.08 -33.70 7.47
N ALA A 537 29.17 -32.50 8.06
CA ALA A 537 28.26 -32.06 9.13
C ALA A 537 26.82 -31.87 8.64
N VAL A 538 26.62 -31.44 7.38
CA VAL A 538 25.29 -31.36 6.74
C VAL A 538 24.77 -32.77 6.45
N LEU A 539 25.50 -33.58 5.67
CA LEU A 539 25.04 -34.89 5.18
C LEU A 539 24.95 -35.98 6.27
N SER A 540 25.59 -35.79 7.42
CA SER A 540 25.37 -36.63 8.60
C SER A 540 24.05 -36.33 9.32
N ARG A 541 23.43 -35.17 9.03
CA ARG A 541 22.16 -34.71 9.63
C ARG A 541 20.96 -34.81 8.67
N VAL A 542 21.14 -34.46 7.40
CA VAL A 542 20.04 -34.39 6.42
C VAL A 542 20.02 -35.65 5.53
N ARG A 543 18.82 -36.22 5.32
CA ARG A 543 18.58 -37.31 4.38
C ARG A 543 17.25 -37.08 3.68
N HIS A 544 17.26 -37.08 2.35
CA HIS A 544 16.10 -36.84 1.51
C HIS A 544 16.28 -37.56 0.17
N PRO A 545 15.22 -38.08 -0.50
CA PRO A 545 15.35 -38.76 -1.79
C PRO A 545 16.07 -37.91 -2.85
N ASN A 546 15.81 -36.59 -2.84
CA ASN A 546 16.36 -35.62 -3.78
C ASN A 546 17.57 -34.83 -3.23
N ILE A 547 18.29 -35.39 -2.25
CA ILE A 547 19.63 -34.95 -1.85
C ILE A 547 20.62 -36.10 -2.13
N ILE A 548 21.89 -35.76 -2.42
CA ILE A 548 22.95 -36.76 -2.65
C ILE A 548 23.27 -37.56 -1.38
N THR A 549 23.37 -38.88 -1.48
CA THR A 549 23.67 -39.77 -0.35
C THR A 549 25.18 -39.86 -0.13
N LEU A 550 25.64 -39.44 1.05
CA LEU A 550 26.99 -39.74 1.53
C LEU A 550 27.04 -41.21 2.01
N LEU A 551 27.87 -42.02 1.34
CA LEU A 551 28.09 -43.44 1.68
C LEU A 551 29.21 -43.62 2.71
N GLY A 552 30.17 -42.69 2.77
CA GLY A 552 31.24 -42.70 3.76
C GLY A 552 32.32 -41.66 3.50
N VAL A 553 33.37 -41.71 4.33
CA VAL A 553 34.42 -40.68 4.41
C VAL A 553 35.82 -41.29 4.57
N CYS A 554 36.85 -40.55 4.15
CA CYS A 554 38.24 -40.76 4.56
C CYS A 554 38.80 -39.43 5.12
N PRO A 555 38.72 -39.19 6.44
CA PRO A 555 39.06 -37.90 7.04
C PRO A 555 40.52 -37.50 6.82
N ASN A 556 41.44 -38.46 6.93
CA ASN A 556 42.89 -38.24 6.82
C ASN A 556 43.34 -37.73 5.44
N HIS A 557 42.52 -37.88 4.40
CA HIS A 557 42.80 -37.46 3.03
C HIS A 557 41.70 -36.55 2.46
N LEU A 558 40.84 -36.00 3.32
CA LEU A 558 39.73 -35.10 2.96
C LEU A 558 38.92 -35.63 1.76
N THR A 559 38.48 -36.89 1.85
CA THR A 559 37.76 -37.56 0.76
C THR A 559 36.35 -37.96 1.16
N LEU A 560 35.37 -37.65 0.31
CA LEU A 560 33.96 -38.02 0.49
C LEU A 560 33.53 -39.03 -0.58
N VAL A 561 32.74 -40.04 -0.18
CA VAL A 561 32.25 -41.12 -1.04
C VAL A 561 30.73 -41.05 -1.12
N TYR A 562 30.19 -40.92 -2.33
CA TYR A 562 28.76 -40.78 -2.60
C TYR A 562 28.25 -41.85 -3.56
N GLU A 563 26.92 -41.96 -3.66
CA GLU A 563 26.26 -42.66 -4.77
C GLU A 563 26.72 -42.12 -6.14
N PHE A 564 26.94 -43.00 -7.12
CA PHE A 564 27.27 -42.58 -8.49
C PHE A 564 26.01 -42.28 -9.29
N LEU A 565 25.94 -41.07 -9.87
CA LEU A 565 24.77 -40.57 -10.61
C LEU A 565 25.09 -40.51 -12.12
N PRO A 566 24.68 -41.53 -12.90
CA PRO A 566 25.23 -41.78 -14.24
C PRO A 566 24.83 -40.78 -15.32
N ASN A 567 23.76 -39.99 -15.12
CA ASN A 567 23.34 -38.97 -16.08
C ASN A 567 24.06 -37.62 -15.87
N GLY A 568 24.98 -37.51 -14.90
CA GLY A 568 25.76 -36.29 -14.67
C GLY A 568 24.95 -35.15 -14.08
N SER A 569 25.36 -33.91 -14.36
CA SER A 569 24.66 -32.70 -13.90
C SER A 569 23.49 -32.32 -14.82
N LEU A 570 22.57 -31.53 -14.27
CA LEU A 570 21.45 -30.97 -15.01
C LEU A 570 21.91 -29.96 -16.07
N GLU A 571 23.02 -29.23 -15.83
CA GLU A 571 23.68 -28.38 -16.83
C GLU A 571 24.20 -29.21 -18.02
N ASP A 572 24.89 -30.33 -17.76
CA ASP A 572 25.40 -31.25 -18.79
C ASP A 572 24.26 -31.88 -19.62
N ARG A 573 23.09 -32.10 -19.00
CA ARG A 573 21.92 -32.69 -19.67
C ARG A 573 21.04 -31.68 -20.38
N LEU A 574 20.90 -30.46 -19.87
CA LEU A 574 20.21 -29.36 -20.55
C LEU A 574 20.99 -28.92 -21.79
N SER A 575 22.32 -28.86 -21.71
CA SER A 575 23.22 -28.61 -22.85
C SER A 575 23.39 -29.80 -23.81
N CYS A 576 22.69 -30.92 -23.59
CA CYS A 576 22.73 -32.13 -24.42
C CYS A 576 24.16 -32.68 -24.66
N LYS A 577 25.06 -32.46 -23.70
CA LYS A 577 26.49 -32.80 -23.77
C LYS A 577 26.69 -34.28 -24.11
N LYS A 578 27.75 -34.59 -24.86
CA LYS A 578 28.04 -35.92 -25.45
C LYS A 578 26.89 -36.45 -26.34
N ASN A 579 26.16 -35.57 -27.01
CA ASN A 579 24.99 -35.88 -27.85
C ASN A 579 23.90 -36.67 -27.10
N THR A 580 23.70 -36.36 -25.82
CA THR A 580 22.62 -36.95 -25.03
C THR A 580 21.27 -36.34 -25.44
N PRO A 581 20.17 -37.12 -25.46
CA PRO A 581 18.88 -36.61 -25.93
C PRO A 581 18.35 -35.48 -25.03
N PRO A 582 17.62 -34.49 -25.57
CA PRO A 582 16.99 -33.45 -24.78
C PRO A 582 16.12 -34.00 -23.65
N LEU A 583 16.10 -33.31 -22.50
CA LEU A 583 15.14 -33.60 -21.44
C LEU A 583 13.76 -33.09 -21.88
N THR A 584 12.76 -33.97 -21.90
CA THR A 584 11.37 -33.60 -22.24
C THR A 584 10.76 -32.71 -21.15
N TRP A 585 9.75 -31.91 -21.49
CA TRP A 585 9.13 -30.98 -20.55
C TRP A 585 8.65 -31.68 -19.27
N LYS A 586 8.10 -32.89 -19.38
CA LYS A 586 7.63 -33.71 -18.24
C LYS A 586 8.74 -34.01 -17.24
N VAL A 587 9.93 -34.37 -17.76
CA VAL A 587 11.11 -34.62 -16.93
C VAL A 587 11.61 -33.32 -16.30
N ARG A 588 11.56 -32.18 -17.02
CA ARG A 588 11.92 -30.87 -16.46
C ARG A 588 10.96 -30.40 -15.36
N THR A 589 9.65 -30.52 -15.54
CA THR A 589 8.63 -30.23 -14.52
C THR A 589 8.80 -31.10 -13.28
N ARG A 590 9.06 -32.40 -13.47
CA ARG A 590 9.39 -33.31 -12.36
C ARG A 590 10.64 -32.84 -11.59
N ILE A 591 11.72 -32.51 -12.30
CA ILE A 591 12.98 -32.05 -11.70
C ILE A 591 12.77 -30.74 -10.90
N ILE A 592 11.96 -29.80 -11.40
CA ILE A 592 11.62 -28.56 -10.67
C ILE A 592 11.05 -28.85 -9.28
N GLY A 593 10.09 -29.78 -9.17
CA GLY A 593 9.49 -30.11 -7.88
C GLY A 593 10.36 -31.00 -6.99
N GLU A 594 11.15 -31.90 -7.56
CA GLU A 594 12.18 -32.63 -6.81
C GLU A 594 13.20 -31.69 -6.15
N ILE A 595 13.60 -30.61 -6.84
CA ILE A 595 14.43 -29.54 -6.27
C ILE A 595 13.66 -28.75 -5.21
N CYS A 596 12.41 -28.33 -5.48
CA CYS A 596 11.58 -27.60 -4.51
C CYS A 596 11.42 -28.37 -3.19
N SER A 597 11.16 -29.68 -3.29
CA SER A 597 11.03 -30.60 -2.16
C SER A 597 12.34 -30.71 -1.36
N ALA A 598 13.49 -30.84 -2.04
CA ALA A 598 14.79 -30.85 -1.38
C ALA A 598 15.10 -29.53 -0.66
N LEU A 599 14.79 -28.39 -1.28
CA LEU A 599 15.01 -27.06 -0.71
C LEU A 599 14.11 -26.80 0.50
N ALA A 600 12.81 -27.02 0.37
CA ALA A 600 11.86 -26.91 1.48
C ALA A 600 12.29 -27.77 2.68
N PHE A 601 12.78 -29.00 2.44
CA PHE A 601 13.27 -29.88 3.49
C PHE A 601 14.54 -29.38 4.19
N ILE A 602 15.51 -28.78 3.48
CA ILE A 602 16.72 -28.22 4.13
C ILE A 602 16.43 -26.88 4.82
N HIS A 603 15.51 -26.08 4.27
CA HIS A 603 15.03 -24.83 4.88
C HIS A 603 14.18 -25.09 6.12
N SER A 604 13.45 -26.21 6.21
CA SER A 604 12.63 -26.56 7.40
C SER A 604 13.42 -27.17 8.57
N GLN A 605 14.75 -27.27 8.48
CA GLN A 605 15.58 -27.92 9.52
C GLN A 605 15.62 -27.12 10.83
N LYS A 606 15.76 -27.84 11.95
CA LYS A 606 15.84 -27.30 13.32
C LYS A 606 17.09 -27.82 14.03
N PRO A 607 17.69 -27.09 15.00
CA PRO A 607 17.26 -25.78 15.51
C PRO A 607 17.54 -24.60 14.56
N TYR A 608 18.34 -24.80 13.50
CA TYR A 608 18.62 -23.80 12.48
C TYR A 608 18.36 -24.38 11.07
N PRO A 609 17.82 -23.57 10.14
CA PRO A 609 17.66 -23.96 8.75
C PRO A 609 19.02 -24.20 8.09
N VAL A 610 19.05 -25.01 7.03
CA VAL A 610 20.25 -25.25 6.23
C VAL A 610 20.07 -24.60 4.86
N VAL A 611 20.76 -23.47 4.65
CA VAL A 611 20.81 -22.77 3.35
C VAL A 611 21.82 -23.47 2.45
N HIS A 612 21.48 -23.69 1.18
CA HIS A 612 22.36 -24.30 0.18
C HIS A 612 23.54 -23.38 -0.15
N GLY A 613 23.25 -22.13 -0.56
CA GLY A 613 24.23 -21.07 -0.78
C GLY A 613 24.97 -21.10 -2.13
N ASP A 614 24.95 -22.23 -2.85
CA ASP A 614 25.39 -22.35 -4.25
C ASP A 614 24.46 -23.28 -5.05
N LEU A 615 23.18 -22.89 -5.16
CA LEU A 615 22.19 -23.64 -5.91
C LEU A 615 22.30 -23.31 -7.41
N ASN A 616 22.75 -24.26 -8.22
CA ASN A 616 22.89 -24.10 -9.68
C ASN A 616 22.67 -25.44 -10.41
N LEU A 617 22.50 -25.41 -11.75
CA LEU A 617 22.28 -26.63 -12.56
C LEU A 617 23.48 -27.60 -12.59
N GLY A 618 24.68 -27.15 -12.25
CA GLY A 618 25.86 -28.01 -12.10
C GLY A 618 25.78 -28.87 -10.83
N ASN A 619 25.31 -28.27 -9.73
CA ASN A 619 25.16 -28.88 -8.41
C ASN A 619 23.89 -29.75 -8.26
N ILE A 620 23.05 -29.82 -9.29
CA ILE A 620 21.91 -30.76 -9.38
C ILE A 620 22.32 -31.93 -10.26
N LEU A 621 22.41 -33.13 -9.67
CA LEU A 621 22.86 -34.35 -10.33
C LEU A 621 21.69 -35.31 -10.62
N LEU A 622 21.82 -36.14 -11.65
CA LEU A 622 20.74 -36.98 -12.17
C LEU A 622 21.08 -38.48 -12.09
N ASN A 623 20.21 -39.26 -11.45
CA ASN A 623 20.35 -40.72 -11.43
C ASN A 623 19.93 -41.36 -12.78
N ALA A 624 20.01 -42.69 -12.90
CA ALA A 624 19.68 -43.42 -14.12
C ALA A 624 18.26 -43.15 -14.68
N ASN A 625 17.30 -42.87 -13.79
CA ASN A 625 15.89 -42.64 -14.11
C ASN A 625 15.54 -41.14 -14.20
N PHE A 626 16.55 -40.27 -14.33
CA PHE A 626 16.43 -38.81 -14.31
C PHE A 626 15.82 -38.22 -13.02
N VAL A 627 15.87 -38.96 -11.90
CA VAL A 627 15.60 -38.39 -10.57
C VAL A 627 16.75 -37.46 -10.21
N SER A 628 16.41 -36.22 -9.87
CA SER A 628 17.36 -35.19 -9.47
C SER A 628 17.74 -35.29 -7.99
N LYS A 629 19.01 -34.99 -7.70
CA LYS A 629 19.61 -34.97 -6.37
C LYS A 629 20.49 -33.73 -6.22
N LEU A 630 20.19 -32.93 -5.21
CA LEU A 630 20.95 -31.75 -4.82
C LEU A 630 22.29 -32.17 -4.17
N GLY A 631 23.39 -31.56 -4.60
CA GLY A 631 24.75 -31.87 -4.17
C GLY A 631 25.66 -30.64 -4.05
N ASP A 632 26.94 -30.89 -3.72
CA ASP A 632 27.92 -29.90 -3.24
C ASP A 632 27.45 -29.04 -2.06
N LEU A 633 27.21 -29.71 -0.93
CA LEU A 633 26.82 -29.05 0.32
C LEU A 633 28.03 -28.45 1.07
N GLY A 634 29.17 -28.27 0.39
CA GLY A 634 30.41 -27.70 0.92
C GLY A 634 30.38 -26.18 1.12
N ILE A 635 29.35 -25.49 0.65
CA ILE A 635 29.15 -24.04 0.82
C ILE A 635 28.05 -23.73 1.86
N CYS A 636 27.17 -24.69 2.17
CA CYS A 636 26.01 -24.52 3.05
C CYS A 636 26.32 -23.93 4.43
N GLN A 637 25.65 -22.83 4.78
CA GLN A 637 25.88 -22.17 6.07
C GLN A 637 25.09 -22.84 7.20
N LEU A 638 25.72 -23.86 7.80
CA LEU A 638 25.37 -24.31 9.15
C LEU A 638 25.74 -23.22 10.16
N HIS A 639 24.77 -22.71 10.92
CA HIS A 639 25.06 -21.83 12.06
C HIS A 639 25.27 -22.62 13.35
N PRO A 640 26.48 -22.52 13.92
CA PRO A 640 26.66 -22.50 15.37
C PRO A 640 27.49 -21.29 15.84
N GLN A 641 27.33 -20.97 17.13
CA GLN A 641 27.82 -19.79 17.83
C GLN A 641 29.28 -19.36 17.51
N SER A 642 29.43 -18.05 17.27
CA SER A 642 30.66 -17.25 17.45
C SER A 642 31.97 -17.79 16.85
N ASN A 643 32.35 -17.29 15.67
CA ASN A 643 33.71 -16.82 15.35
C ASN A 643 33.79 -16.20 13.94
N ILE A 644 33.15 -15.03 13.74
CA ILE A 644 33.42 -14.21 12.54
C ILE A 644 34.78 -13.52 12.75
N THR A 645 35.85 -14.12 12.24
CA THR A 645 37.18 -13.49 12.23
C THR A 645 37.29 -12.52 11.07
N THR A 646 36.76 -11.30 11.25
CA THR A 646 36.85 -10.23 10.26
C THR A 646 38.31 -9.88 9.98
N THR A 647 38.81 -10.24 8.80
CA THR A 647 40.18 -9.94 8.38
C THR A 647 40.25 -8.48 7.93
N ASN A 648 40.77 -7.62 8.81
CA ASN A 648 40.79 -6.18 8.61
C ASN A 648 41.55 -5.73 7.36
N GLN A 649 41.00 -4.74 6.65
CA GLN A 649 41.82 -3.65 6.08
C GLN A 649 41.26 -2.27 6.47
N GLN A 650 42.04 -1.57 7.29
CA GLN A 650 42.09 -0.11 7.48
C GLN A 650 40.79 0.68 7.80
N ARG A 651 40.59 0.96 9.10
CA ARG A 651 40.72 2.34 9.62
C ARG A 651 41.07 2.37 11.11
N HIS A 652 41.39 3.54 11.65
CA HIS A 652 42.25 3.70 12.84
C HIS A 652 41.54 4.16 14.12
N HIS A 653 42.05 3.68 15.27
CA HIS A 653 41.78 4.14 16.66
C HIS A 653 40.35 3.89 17.19
N THR A 654 40.10 3.72 18.50
CA THR A 654 40.90 3.96 19.72
C THR A 654 41.06 2.69 20.61
N LYS A 655 41.49 2.83 21.88
CA LYS A 655 41.91 1.73 22.78
C LYS A 655 40.84 1.36 23.84
N ASN A 656 40.97 0.14 24.37
CA ASN A 656 40.44 -0.35 25.65
C ASN A 656 38.91 -0.45 25.87
N ARG A 657 38.40 -1.68 25.78
CA ARG A 657 37.90 -2.38 27.00
C ARG A 657 37.94 -3.91 26.84
N ARG A 658 38.15 -4.62 27.95
CA ARG A 658 38.14 -6.10 28.00
C ARG A 658 36.70 -6.60 28.20
N GLY A 659 36.39 -7.76 27.61
CA GLY A 659 35.41 -8.71 28.17
C GLY A 659 33.95 -8.25 28.24
N LYS A 660 33.27 -8.15 27.09
CA LYS A 660 31.84 -8.46 26.99
C LYS A 660 31.63 -9.50 25.89
N LYS A 661 30.75 -10.48 26.11
CA LYS A 661 30.21 -11.29 25.01
C LYS A 661 29.41 -10.35 24.11
N CYS A 662 29.67 -10.37 22.81
CA CYS A 662 28.75 -9.80 21.83
C CYS A 662 27.50 -10.69 21.80
N TYR A 663 26.44 -10.24 22.47
CA TYR A 663 25.10 -10.56 21.99
C TYR A 663 25.00 -9.83 20.64
N ILE A 664 24.92 -10.59 19.54
CA ILE A 664 24.46 -10.04 18.26
C ILE A 664 22.97 -9.75 18.46
N ASP A 665 22.49 -8.61 17.98
CA ASP A 665 21.06 -8.30 18.07
C ASP A 665 20.28 -9.38 17.29
N SER A 666 19.29 -9.99 17.95
CA SER A 666 18.51 -11.08 17.37
C SER A 666 17.77 -10.67 16.09
N GLY A 667 17.42 -9.38 15.93
CA GLY A 667 16.82 -8.87 14.69
C GLY A 667 17.78 -8.83 13.51
N GLU A 668 19.01 -8.33 13.72
CA GLU A 668 20.06 -8.34 12.69
C GLU A 668 20.47 -9.76 12.30
N PHE A 669 20.49 -10.68 13.28
CA PHE A 669 20.83 -12.08 13.04
C PHE A 669 19.75 -12.84 12.25
N LEU A 670 18.46 -12.64 12.56
CA LEU A 670 17.36 -13.30 11.84
C LEU A 670 17.25 -12.79 10.40
N SER A 671 17.30 -11.48 10.20
CA SER A 671 17.25 -10.89 8.85
C SER A 671 18.43 -11.31 7.96
N ALA A 672 19.61 -11.57 8.52
CA ALA A 672 20.73 -12.17 7.79
C ALA A 672 20.45 -13.61 7.33
N ILE A 673 19.74 -14.42 8.13
CA ILE A 673 19.31 -15.78 7.73
C ILE A 673 18.23 -15.72 6.66
N GLU A 674 17.27 -14.79 6.76
CA GLU A 674 16.21 -14.60 5.77
C GLU A 674 16.80 -14.21 4.40
N LEU A 675 17.68 -13.20 4.36
CA LEU A 675 18.43 -12.81 3.16
C LEU A 675 19.18 -13.99 2.50
N MET A 676 19.69 -14.91 3.30
CA MET A 676 20.38 -16.10 2.81
C MET A 676 19.41 -17.16 2.24
N LEU A 677 18.28 -17.43 2.90
CA LEU A 677 17.24 -18.32 2.38
C LEU A 677 16.68 -17.81 1.04
N TRP A 678 16.49 -16.49 0.92
CA TRP A 678 16.05 -15.83 -0.32
C TRP A 678 17.05 -15.98 -1.48
N SER A 679 18.34 -16.21 -1.19
CA SER A 679 19.35 -16.50 -2.22
C SER A 679 19.14 -17.86 -2.88
N ASP A 680 18.72 -18.87 -2.12
CA ASP A 680 18.35 -20.18 -2.67
C ASP A 680 17.04 -20.08 -3.47
N VAL A 681 16.04 -19.36 -2.97
CA VAL A 681 14.76 -19.15 -3.66
C VAL A 681 14.95 -18.44 -5.00
N ASN A 682 15.74 -17.36 -5.04
CA ASN A 682 16.07 -16.65 -6.28
C ASN A 682 16.78 -17.57 -7.29
N SER A 683 17.78 -18.32 -6.81
CA SER A 683 18.51 -19.30 -7.63
C SER A 683 17.59 -20.41 -8.18
N PHE A 684 16.62 -20.86 -7.39
CA PHE A 684 15.58 -21.80 -7.81
C PHE A 684 14.67 -21.21 -8.88
N GLY A 685 14.28 -19.93 -8.75
CA GLY A 685 13.56 -19.20 -9.79
C GLY A 685 14.31 -19.16 -11.13
N ILE A 686 15.61 -18.83 -11.10
CA ILE A 686 16.48 -18.87 -12.29
C ILE A 686 16.52 -20.28 -12.91
N ILE A 687 16.58 -21.33 -12.09
CA ILE A 687 16.56 -22.73 -12.55
C ILE A 687 15.26 -23.08 -13.26
N ILE A 688 14.09 -22.66 -12.73
CA ILE A 688 12.79 -22.84 -13.40
C ILE A 688 12.80 -22.18 -14.79
N LEU A 689 13.24 -20.92 -14.88
CA LEU A 689 13.28 -20.19 -16.15
C LEU A 689 14.25 -20.80 -17.17
N ARG A 690 15.41 -21.30 -16.72
CA ARG A 690 16.36 -22.02 -17.59
C ARG A 690 15.80 -23.35 -18.09
N LEU A 691 15.05 -24.08 -17.26
CA LEU A 691 14.42 -25.34 -17.68
C LEU A 691 13.27 -25.12 -18.67
N LEU A 692 12.51 -24.03 -18.54
CA LEU A 692 11.47 -23.65 -19.52
C LEU A 692 12.05 -23.23 -20.88
N THR A 693 13.09 -22.39 -20.88
CA THR A 693 13.59 -21.71 -22.09
C THR A 693 14.81 -22.36 -22.74
N GLY A 694 15.54 -23.23 -22.02
CA GLY A 694 16.81 -23.82 -22.49
C GLY A 694 17.99 -22.84 -22.55
N ARG A 695 17.82 -21.60 -22.06
CA ARG A 695 18.78 -20.50 -22.22
C ARG A 695 19.83 -20.44 -21.09
N SER A 696 20.85 -19.62 -21.29
CA SER A 696 21.76 -19.20 -20.22
C SER A 696 21.05 -18.30 -19.21
N GLN A 697 21.63 -18.11 -18.02
CA GLN A 697 21.04 -17.29 -16.96
C GLN A 697 21.06 -15.77 -17.22
N GLN A 698 21.69 -15.30 -18.30
CA GLN A 698 21.88 -13.87 -18.56
C GLN A 698 20.59 -13.21 -19.03
N HIS A 699 20.11 -12.20 -18.31
CA HIS A 699 18.86 -11.46 -18.57
C HIS A 699 17.60 -12.37 -18.69
N ILE A 700 17.66 -13.58 -18.14
CA ILE A 700 16.60 -14.59 -18.35
C ILE A 700 15.27 -14.19 -17.71
N ALA A 701 15.31 -13.49 -16.57
CA ALA A 701 14.14 -12.92 -15.93
C ALA A 701 13.47 -11.88 -16.83
N GLU A 702 14.23 -10.87 -17.28
CA GLU A 702 13.78 -9.79 -18.18
C GLU A 702 13.17 -10.35 -19.48
N ILE A 703 13.82 -11.33 -20.11
CA ILE A 703 13.35 -11.98 -21.35
C ILE A 703 12.02 -12.72 -21.13
N VAL A 704 11.85 -13.39 -19.98
CA VAL A 704 10.59 -14.10 -19.67
C VAL A 704 9.50 -13.10 -19.26
N GLU A 705 9.82 -12.08 -18.49
CA GLU A 705 8.90 -11.02 -18.08
C GLU A 705 8.33 -10.28 -19.30
N GLU A 706 9.19 -9.82 -20.22
CA GLU A 706 8.79 -9.20 -21.49
C GLU A 706 7.92 -10.14 -22.35
N ALA A 707 8.25 -11.44 -22.41
CA ALA A 707 7.47 -12.42 -23.15
C ALA A 707 6.10 -12.72 -22.50
N MET A 708 6.00 -12.66 -21.16
CA MET A 708 4.76 -12.82 -20.41
C MET A 708 3.84 -11.60 -20.58
N GLU A 709 4.38 -10.38 -20.45
CA GLU A 709 3.65 -9.14 -20.73
C GLU A 709 3.06 -9.13 -22.14
N LYS A 710 3.87 -9.52 -23.13
CA LYS A 710 3.47 -9.63 -24.56
C LYS A 710 2.62 -10.87 -24.87
N ARG A 711 2.28 -11.69 -23.86
CA ARG A 711 1.51 -12.95 -23.97
C ARG A 711 2.08 -13.93 -25.00
N ASN A 712 3.41 -13.93 -25.17
CA ASN A 712 4.13 -14.64 -26.22
C ASN A 712 5.20 -15.61 -25.66
N LEU A 713 4.96 -16.19 -24.47
CA LEU A 713 5.87 -17.13 -23.81
C LEU A 713 6.34 -18.26 -24.75
N HIS A 714 5.45 -18.77 -25.61
CA HIS A 714 5.75 -19.82 -26.58
C HIS A 714 6.91 -19.47 -27.54
N SER A 715 7.17 -18.19 -27.82
CA SER A 715 8.31 -17.78 -28.65
C SER A 715 9.68 -17.96 -27.98
N ILE A 716 9.73 -18.15 -26.66
CA ILE A 716 10.97 -18.31 -25.89
C ILE A 716 11.12 -19.67 -25.20
N MET A 717 10.09 -20.52 -25.21
CA MET A 717 10.14 -21.89 -24.68
C MET A 717 11.12 -22.77 -25.46
N ASP A 718 11.72 -23.75 -24.79
CA ASP A 718 12.63 -24.70 -25.41
C ASP A 718 11.87 -25.77 -26.21
N ALA A 719 11.83 -25.60 -27.52
CA ALA A 719 11.23 -26.57 -28.45
C ALA A 719 11.89 -27.96 -28.41
N SER A 720 13.13 -28.10 -27.92
CA SER A 720 13.77 -29.41 -27.75
C SER A 720 13.16 -30.25 -26.62
N ALA A 721 12.40 -29.62 -25.71
CA ALA A 721 11.65 -30.30 -24.66
C ALA A 721 10.36 -30.99 -25.17
N GLY A 722 10.00 -30.79 -26.44
CA GLY A 722 8.69 -31.13 -27.01
C GLY A 722 7.63 -30.09 -26.68
N ASP A 723 6.38 -30.39 -27.03
CA ASP A 723 5.24 -29.47 -26.90
C ASP A 723 4.91 -29.19 -25.42
N TRP A 724 5.39 -28.06 -24.90
CA TRP A 724 5.05 -27.53 -23.57
C TRP A 724 3.56 -27.15 -23.50
N PRO A 725 2.78 -27.73 -22.57
CA PRO A 725 1.42 -27.26 -22.31
C PRO A 725 1.43 -25.82 -21.79
N LEU A 726 0.80 -24.90 -22.54
CA LEU A 726 0.97 -23.46 -22.32
C LEU A 726 0.47 -22.97 -20.95
N VAL A 727 -0.54 -23.62 -20.36
CA VAL A 727 -1.05 -23.28 -19.02
C VAL A 727 0.00 -23.61 -17.97
N GLN A 728 0.51 -24.85 -17.98
CA GLN A 728 1.55 -25.32 -17.08
C GLN A 728 2.87 -24.53 -17.26
N ALA A 729 3.22 -24.16 -18.50
CA ALA A 729 4.38 -23.31 -18.78
C ALA A 729 4.21 -21.88 -18.24
N ASN A 730 3.03 -21.27 -18.38
CA ASN A 730 2.72 -19.96 -17.79
C ASN A 730 2.77 -20.00 -16.25
N GLN A 731 2.27 -21.06 -15.63
CA GLN A 731 2.32 -21.25 -14.16
C GLN A 731 3.77 -21.34 -13.66
N LEU A 732 4.62 -22.13 -14.33
CA LEU A 732 6.05 -22.21 -14.01
C LEU A 732 6.79 -20.90 -14.30
N ALA A 733 6.47 -20.19 -15.39
CA ALA A 733 7.08 -18.89 -15.71
C ALA A 733 6.74 -17.83 -14.66
N HIS A 734 5.47 -17.73 -14.25
CA HIS A 734 5.04 -16.86 -13.16
C HIS A 734 5.72 -17.23 -11.83
N LEU A 735 5.83 -18.51 -11.48
CA LEU A 735 6.51 -18.94 -10.26
C LEU A 735 8.01 -18.60 -10.28
N GLY A 736 8.69 -18.87 -11.41
CA GLY A 736 10.10 -18.53 -11.60
C GLY A 736 10.37 -17.03 -11.42
N LEU A 737 9.52 -16.17 -12.00
CA LEU A 737 9.60 -14.72 -11.79
C LEU A 737 9.30 -14.32 -10.33
N ARG A 738 8.25 -14.88 -9.70
CA ARG A 738 7.92 -14.63 -8.27
C ARG A 738 9.06 -14.97 -7.32
N CYS A 739 9.86 -15.99 -7.63
CA CYS A 739 11.04 -16.36 -6.85
C CYS A 739 12.21 -15.36 -7.00
N ILE A 740 12.29 -14.62 -8.11
CA ILE A 740 13.40 -13.69 -8.43
C ILE A 740 13.08 -12.25 -7.98
N THR A 741 11.81 -11.83 -8.03
CA THR A 741 11.40 -10.43 -7.88
C THR A 741 11.57 -9.88 -6.45
N MET A 742 12.69 -9.18 -6.21
CA MET A 742 13.01 -8.49 -4.94
C MET A 742 12.22 -7.18 -4.69
N ARG A 743 11.33 -6.76 -5.60
CA ARG A 743 10.59 -5.49 -5.47
C ARG A 743 9.38 -5.60 -4.53
N GLY A 744 9.63 -5.55 -3.22
CA GLY A 744 8.61 -5.26 -2.20
C GLY A 744 7.53 -6.33 -1.95
N GLY A 745 7.49 -7.39 -2.74
CA GLY A 745 6.68 -8.58 -2.47
C GLY A 745 7.41 -9.57 -1.56
N ARG A 746 6.65 -10.29 -0.73
CA ARG A 746 7.16 -11.47 -0.02
C ARG A 746 7.43 -12.57 -1.05
N GLN A 747 8.64 -13.13 -1.05
CA GLN A 747 8.96 -14.31 -1.86
C GLN A 747 8.05 -15.50 -1.46
N PRO A 748 7.69 -16.39 -2.39
CA PRO A 748 6.85 -17.55 -2.09
C PRO A 748 7.56 -18.49 -1.12
N ASP A 749 6.83 -18.99 -0.12
CA ASP A 749 7.31 -20.11 0.69
C ASP A 749 7.45 -21.39 -0.17
N LEU A 750 8.53 -22.13 0.01
CA LEU A 750 8.81 -23.36 -0.74
C LEU A 750 8.04 -24.59 -0.23
N GLY A 751 7.55 -24.55 1.02
CA GLY A 751 6.74 -25.62 1.60
C GLY A 751 5.24 -25.50 1.27
N GLY A 752 4.71 -24.28 1.24
CA GLY A 752 3.33 -23.94 0.85
C GLY A 752 3.24 -23.39 -0.57
N GLU A 753 3.32 -22.07 -0.72
CA GLU A 753 2.94 -21.33 -1.94
C GLU A 753 3.56 -21.83 -3.26
N ALA A 754 4.84 -22.23 -3.25
CA ALA A 754 5.49 -22.78 -4.44
C ALA A 754 5.10 -24.25 -4.67
N TRP A 755 4.92 -25.02 -3.60
CA TRP A 755 4.57 -26.43 -3.64
C TRP A 755 3.13 -26.64 -4.16
N GLU A 756 2.17 -25.82 -3.72
CA GLU A 756 0.79 -25.82 -4.22
C GLU A 756 0.70 -25.60 -5.73
N VAL A 757 1.62 -24.81 -6.31
CA VAL A 757 1.72 -24.61 -7.76
C VAL A 757 2.42 -25.78 -8.44
N ILE A 758 3.50 -26.32 -7.87
CA ILE A 758 4.36 -27.32 -8.54
C ILE A 758 3.79 -28.74 -8.45
N GLU A 759 3.25 -29.14 -7.31
CA GLU A 759 2.87 -30.54 -7.03
C GLU A 759 1.76 -31.08 -7.95
N PRO A 760 0.71 -30.31 -8.31
CA PRO A 760 -0.23 -30.71 -9.36
C PRO A 760 0.44 -30.89 -10.73
N LEU A 761 1.37 -30.01 -11.09
CA LEU A 761 2.09 -30.05 -12.37
C LEU A 761 2.98 -31.30 -12.49
N MET A 762 3.58 -31.75 -11.37
CA MET A 762 4.29 -33.02 -11.32
C MET A 762 3.34 -34.22 -11.54
N ARG A 763 2.16 -34.21 -10.93
CA ARG A 763 1.18 -35.30 -11.09
C ARG A 763 0.66 -35.39 -12.52
N ASP A 764 0.29 -34.28 -13.15
CA ASP A 764 -0.12 -34.23 -14.57
C ASP A 764 0.99 -34.70 -15.53
N ALA A 765 2.25 -34.30 -15.26
CA ALA A 765 3.41 -34.74 -16.03
C ALA A 765 3.64 -36.27 -15.92
N CYS A 766 3.32 -36.88 -14.78
CA CYS A 766 3.42 -38.32 -14.57
C CYS A 766 2.23 -39.09 -15.17
N LEU A 767 0.98 -38.64 -14.95
CA LEU A 767 -0.26 -39.31 -15.38
C LEU A 767 -0.40 -39.42 -16.91
N THR A 768 0.29 -38.57 -17.66
CA THR A 768 0.24 -38.54 -19.13
C THR A 768 1.33 -39.39 -19.80
N ALA A 769 1.96 -40.33 -19.08
CA ALA A 769 2.73 -41.43 -19.66
C ALA A 769 1.80 -42.61 -20.04
N GLY A 770 2.06 -43.28 -21.17
CA GLY A 770 1.15 -44.29 -21.72
C GLY A 770 0.93 -45.51 -20.80
N PRO A 771 -0.26 -46.15 -20.85
CA PRO A 771 -0.71 -47.09 -19.83
C PRO A 771 0.09 -48.40 -19.82
N SER A 772 1.06 -48.48 -18.92
CA SER A 772 1.67 -49.74 -18.49
C SER A 772 0.96 -50.21 -17.22
N GLN A 773 0.07 -51.18 -17.40
CA GLN A 773 -0.69 -51.95 -16.41
C GLN A 773 -0.24 -51.77 -14.94
N PHE A 774 -1.05 -51.07 -14.14
CA PHE A 774 -1.71 -51.66 -12.97
C PHE A 774 -3.02 -50.91 -12.70
N ALA A 775 -3.96 -51.57 -12.00
CA ALA A 775 -5.34 -51.12 -11.89
C ALA A 775 -5.54 -50.05 -10.80
N SER A 776 -6.74 -49.46 -10.81
CA SER A 776 -7.27 -48.55 -9.80
C SER A 776 -7.03 -49.03 -8.36
N PHE A 777 -6.52 -48.13 -7.51
CA PHE A 777 -6.92 -48.09 -6.11
C PHE A 777 -7.57 -46.74 -5.82
N SER A 778 -8.56 -46.78 -4.93
CA SER A 778 -9.41 -45.65 -4.53
C SER A 778 -8.66 -44.67 -3.62
N ASN A 779 -9.27 -43.50 -3.39
CA ASN A 779 -8.81 -42.56 -2.36
C ASN A 779 -9.02 -43.16 -0.96
N ASP A 780 -8.03 -43.89 -0.46
CA ASP A 780 -7.64 -43.99 0.95
C ASP A 780 -6.25 -44.66 1.05
N ASP A 781 -5.62 -44.57 2.24
CA ASP A 781 -4.24 -45.00 2.57
C ASP A 781 -3.08 -44.32 1.82
N PHE A 782 -2.38 -43.44 2.54
CA PHE A 782 -1.25 -42.62 2.07
C PHE A 782 0.08 -43.39 1.95
N THR A 783 0.04 -44.63 1.45
CA THR A 783 1.18 -45.56 1.42
C THR A 783 2.05 -45.38 0.16
N PRO A 784 3.34 -44.99 0.28
CA PRO A 784 4.24 -44.90 -0.88
C PRO A 784 4.42 -46.25 -1.57
N SER A 785 4.23 -46.30 -2.89
CA SER A 785 4.29 -47.54 -3.68
C SER A 785 5.64 -48.25 -3.64
N CYS A 786 6.73 -47.53 -3.33
CA CYS A 786 8.06 -48.12 -3.11
C CYS A 786 8.19 -48.92 -1.80
N PHE A 787 7.21 -48.84 -0.89
CA PHE A 787 7.16 -49.64 0.34
C PHE A 787 6.37 -50.94 0.16
N ILE A 788 5.64 -51.09 -0.94
CA ILE A 788 4.75 -52.22 -1.23
C ILE A 788 5.55 -53.33 -1.93
N CYS A 789 5.45 -54.56 -1.41
CA CYS A 789 6.05 -55.75 -2.00
C CYS A 789 5.37 -56.07 -3.34
N PRO A 790 6.10 -56.15 -4.47
CA PRO A 790 5.46 -56.41 -5.75
C PRO A 790 4.79 -57.78 -5.89
N ILE A 791 5.18 -58.77 -5.08
CA ILE A 791 4.61 -60.13 -5.09
C ILE A 791 3.35 -60.21 -4.21
N PHE A 792 3.38 -59.61 -3.02
CA PHE A 792 2.29 -59.73 -2.03
C PHE A 792 1.32 -58.54 -2.02
N GLN A 793 1.69 -57.40 -2.61
CA GLN A 793 0.93 -56.14 -2.56
C GLN A 793 0.68 -55.60 -1.12
N GLU A 794 1.46 -56.09 -0.15
CA GLU A 794 1.51 -55.64 1.25
C GLU A 794 2.76 -54.76 1.48
N VAL A 795 2.77 -53.93 2.54
CA VAL A 795 3.99 -53.20 2.97
C VAL A 795 5.07 -54.19 3.42
N MET A 796 6.34 -53.93 3.05
CA MET A 796 7.48 -54.81 3.36
C MET A 796 8.01 -54.62 4.80
N ASP A 797 8.05 -55.69 5.58
CA ASP A 797 8.62 -55.72 6.94
C ASP A 797 10.11 -56.08 6.95
N ASP A 798 10.56 -56.87 5.98
CA ASP A 798 11.97 -57.25 5.78
C ASP A 798 12.31 -57.20 4.27
N PRO A 799 12.48 -56.00 3.67
CA PRO A 799 12.73 -55.85 2.23
C PRO A 799 14.14 -56.33 1.80
N TYR A 800 14.22 -57.13 0.75
CA TYR A 800 15.46 -57.66 0.13
C TYR A 800 15.51 -57.36 -1.38
N ILE A 801 16.70 -57.00 -1.87
CA ILE A 801 17.00 -56.77 -3.29
C ILE A 801 17.40 -58.09 -3.95
N ALA A 802 16.79 -58.41 -5.10
CA ALA A 802 17.19 -59.54 -5.94
C ALA A 802 18.18 -59.12 -7.05
N ALA A 803 18.62 -60.07 -7.87
CA ALA A 803 19.67 -59.86 -8.89
C ALA A 803 19.28 -58.96 -10.07
N ASP A 804 17.98 -58.65 -10.20
CA ASP A 804 17.41 -57.69 -11.14
C ASP A 804 17.38 -56.24 -10.60
N GLY A 805 17.78 -56.04 -9.33
CA GLY A 805 17.73 -54.74 -8.66
C GLY A 805 16.38 -54.37 -8.05
N PHE A 806 15.34 -55.20 -8.22
CA PHE A 806 14.04 -54.97 -7.59
C PHE A 806 14.08 -55.40 -6.12
N THR A 807 13.29 -54.71 -5.29
CA THR A 807 13.15 -55.03 -3.86
C THR A 807 11.81 -55.71 -3.60
N TYR A 808 11.84 -56.73 -2.75
CA TYR A 808 10.73 -57.62 -2.42
C TYR A 808 10.70 -57.91 -0.92
N GLU A 809 9.54 -58.29 -0.38
CA GLU A 809 9.46 -58.85 0.97
C GLU A 809 10.25 -60.18 1.04
N ALA A 810 11.07 -60.34 2.09
CA ALA A 810 11.98 -61.47 2.29
C ALA A 810 11.31 -62.84 2.18
N ARG A 811 10.11 -63.03 2.75
CA ARG A 811 9.34 -64.30 2.62
C ARG A 811 8.96 -64.56 1.15
N ALA A 812 8.38 -63.56 0.48
CA ALA A 812 7.85 -63.69 -0.88
C ALA A 812 8.91 -64.07 -1.93
N ILE A 813 10.08 -63.41 -1.91
CA ILE A 813 11.13 -63.68 -2.90
C ILE A 813 11.89 -64.99 -2.63
N ARG A 814 11.93 -65.46 -1.38
CA ARG A 814 12.46 -66.79 -1.05
C ARG A 814 11.53 -67.88 -1.55
N GLU A 815 10.23 -67.79 -1.23
CA GLU A 815 9.20 -68.72 -1.73
C GLU A 815 9.19 -68.80 -3.28
N TRP A 816 9.37 -67.67 -3.97
CA TRP A 816 9.52 -67.66 -5.43
C TRP A 816 10.75 -68.43 -5.92
N LEU A 817 11.93 -68.22 -5.34
CA LEU A 817 13.16 -68.93 -5.74
C LEU A 817 13.16 -70.41 -5.33
N ASP A 818 12.55 -70.73 -4.19
CA ASP A 818 12.42 -72.09 -3.66
C ASP A 818 11.37 -72.92 -4.42
N SER A 819 10.40 -72.27 -5.09
CA SER A 819 9.51 -72.92 -6.08
C SER A 819 10.27 -73.48 -7.30
N GLY A 820 11.55 -73.13 -7.45
CA GLY A 820 12.44 -73.54 -8.53
C GLY A 820 12.69 -72.46 -9.57
N ALA A 821 11.90 -71.38 -9.61
CA ALA A 821 12.02 -70.29 -10.58
C ALA A 821 13.43 -69.65 -10.60
N ASP A 822 13.91 -69.30 -11.79
CA ASP A 822 15.12 -68.50 -11.99
C ASP A 822 14.88 -67.19 -12.77
N THR A 823 13.62 -66.76 -12.87
CA THR A 823 13.21 -65.47 -13.44
C THR A 823 12.82 -64.46 -12.37
N SER A 824 12.92 -63.17 -12.72
CA SER A 824 12.47 -62.01 -11.96
C SER A 824 10.93 -62.02 -11.84
N PRO A 825 10.36 -61.91 -10.63
CA PRO A 825 8.92 -61.76 -10.46
C PRO A 825 8.34 -60.49 -11.13
N MET A 826 9.16 -59.45 -11.34
CA MET A 826 8.72 -58.16 -11.91
C MET A 826 8.86 -58.06 -13.42
N THR A 827 9.88 -58.70 -14.00
CA THR A 827 10.20 -58.55 -15.44
C THR A 827 10.10 -59.86 -16.22
N ASN A 828 9.95 -60.99 -15.53
CA ASN A 828 10.06 -62.35 -16.06
C ASN A 828 11.38 -62.64 -16.82
N LEU A 829 12.39 -61.77 -16.69
CA LEU A 829 13.73 -61.97 -17.23
C LEU A 829 14.54 -62.87 -16.29
N ARG A 830 15.49 -63.64 -16.83
CA ARG A 830 16.32 -64.55 -16.04
C ARG A 830 17.24 -63.79 -15.08
N LEU A 831 17.23 -64.17 -13.80
CA LEU A 831 18.10 -63.60 -12.77
C LEU A 831 19.55 -64.04 -12.98
N THR A 832 20.49 -63.12 -12.80
CA THR A 832 21.94 -63.39 -12.96
C THR A 832 22.52 -64.21 -11.82
N HIS A 833 21.91 -64.15 -10.62
CA HIS A 833 22.20 -65.01 -9.47
C HIS A 833 20.98 -65.15 -8.55
N ARG A 834 20.98 -66.14 -7.65
CA ARG A 834 19.93 -66.32 -6.63
C ARG A 834 20.20 -65.61 -5.29
N ASN A 835 21.34 -64.91 -5.17
CA ASN A 835 21.69 -64.19 -3.94
C ASN A 835 20.75 -63.00 -3.71
N LEU A 836 20.27 -62.82 -2.47
CA LEU A 836 19.39 -61.75 -2.03
C LEU A 836 20.13 -60.82 -1.05
N THR A 837 19.99 -59.51 -1.21
CA THR A 837 20.68 -58.50 -0.37
C THR A 837 19.68 -57.76 0.53
N PRO A 838 19.85 -57.70 1.86
CA PRO A 838 18.90 -57.00 2.74
C PRO A 838 18.87 -55.48 2.45
N ASN A 839 17.72 -54.94 2.05
CA ASN A 839 17.52 -53.51 1.79
C ASN A 839 17.28 -52.74 3.08
N ARG A 840 18.31 -52.65 3.94
CA ARG A 840 18.24 -52.00 5.24
C ARG A 840 17.82 -50.53 5.15
N ALA A 841 18.16 -49.84 4.06
CA ALA A 841 17.76 -48.45 3.84
C ALA A 841 16.24 -48.31 3.66
N LEU A 842 15.64 -49.14 2.80
CA LEU A 842 14.19 -49.15 2.62
C LEU A 842 13.48 -49.59 3.90
N ARG A 843 14.03 -50.59 4.62
CA ARG A 843 13.49 -51.05 5.91
C ARG A 843 13.43 -49.92 6.94
N SER A 844 14.49 -49.11 7.05
CA SER A 844 14.48 -47.92 7.92
C SER A 844 13.46 -46.87 7.48
N ALA A 845 13.32 -46.62 6.17
CA ALA A 845 12.32 -45.67 5.65
C ALA A 845 10.87 -46.11 5.90
N ILE A 846 10.58 -47.42 5.78
CA ILE A 846 9.27 -47.99 6.11
C ILE A 846 8.98 -47.86 7.61
N ILE A 847 9.94 -48.19 8.48
CA ILE A 847 9.78 -48.04 9.94
C ILE A 847 9.56 -46.56 10.32
N GLU A 848 10.32 -45.63 9.73
CA GLU A 848 10.16 -44.20 9.99
C GLU A 848 8.80 -43.66 9.50
N TRP A 849 8.30 -44.14 8.36
CA TRP A 849 6.96 -43.82 7.87
C TRP A 849 5.87 -44.41 8.79
N GLN A 850 5.98 -45.69 9.18
CA GLN A 850 5.07 -46.33 10.14
C GLN A 850 5.07 -45.66 11.52
N GLN A 851 6.13 -44.92 11.90
CA GLN A 851 6.23 -44.15 13.14
C GLN A 851 5.74 -42.69 13.02
N ARG A 852 5.50 -42.19 11.80
CA ARG A 852 4.96 -40.85 11.54
C ARG A 852 3.45 -40.85 11.23
N TRP A 853 2.89 -42.02 10.93
CA TRP A 853 1.49 -42.22 10.50
C TRP A 853 0.76 -43.30 11.34
N LYS A 854 1.20 -43.49 12.59
CA LYS A 854 0.52 -44.21 13.67
C LYS A 854 0.61 -43.38 14.96
#